data_AF-A0A6A0II56-F1
#
_entry.id   AF-A0A6A0II56-F1
#
_cell.length_a   1.000
_cell.length_b   1.000
_cell.length_c   1.000
_cell.angle_alpha   90.00
_cell.angle_beta   90.00
_cell.angle_gamma   90.00
#
_symmetry.space_group_name_H-M   'P 1'
#
loop_
_entity.id
_entity.type
_entity.pdbx_description
1 polymer ?
#
loop_
_entity_poly.entity_id
_entity_poly.type
_entity_poly.pdbx_seq_one_letter_code
_entity_poly.pdbx_strand_id
1 'polypeptide(L)'
;MYQIVKREQFSDVTFLWDVHAPDVAKAAKPGHFVMVRLKEGGERIPLTVADYDRDWGTVTIVVQALGKTTREMMREYEEGDEFSDFVGPLGLESHVGNVGHVVLVGGGLGVAPVFPQLRAFKEAGNRTTGIIGFRSKDLVFWEDRFKRYCDDLIVCTDDGSYGKPGFVTVALKELIEKEKPDMVVAIGPLPMMRACSEVTRPSGVKTMVSLNAIMVDGTGMCGSCRVTVGGQTKFACVDGPDFDGHLVDFPELQLRQDRFRSQETTAKDDFSKVCTIEEQLFELNKRNYKKFKDLPEHAMKMPERDAKERSRNFEEVNLGYTMADALVEAERCIQCARPTCVAGCPVAIDIPRFIRHLLVRDLSGALSVIQESNLFPSICGRVCPQETQCEIQCILEKKMEPVAIGRLERFVGDHAPLPDVHPPASAGQLGKVAVVGSGPAGLACAGDLARKGAAVTVYEALHVVGGVLKYGIPSFRLPRTTIDREVSALSKLGVRFETNKVIGKTFTIDQLMGEMGYDAVFIGTGAGFPTFLGIPGEQAGQVYSANEFLTRVNLMGGDHFPFEDTPVAMGKRVVVLGAGNTAMDCLRVSRRLGAEEVHCLYRRTEAEAPCRVEELRHAKEEGIHFNWLVSPTEIQTDEKGNVKAIVVQKMELGEPDKSGRRRPVPIEGAFETFECETVIYALGTRANPVISRSAPNLSVRGEGYINVDQKTQASNLPGVFAGGDIVTGGATVILALGAGRRAARAIERYLQTKEWPVVLPEEVEPGKAAAAVAAMAACSKCRRPFEPGDEEHICCAGEKLIWTCESCQKVSEGFAFPYGLCPACGGTLVAGHDTEVESEAAVEAIRQAFEIELGGLSFYARGAMEVEAKDPELARLFRELAEMEKGHMVTLARRYHIDAPEAGASLELSPAKVAVFAGAELKDLSGAALLRLAVHLEKRARAFFLDAGKRFPTGSHEWRLYRELEAEEREHVDLLSTVLARLVADKPVVV
;
A
#
# COMPACT_ATOMS: atom_id res chain seq x y z
N MET A 1 15.40 -23.03 -16.06
CA MET A 1 15.53 -22.75 -14.63
C MET A 1 16.27 -23.91 -13.99
N TYR A 2 17.06 -23.63 -12.95
CA TYR A 2 17.92 -24.61 -12.26
C TYR A 2 17.51 -24.68 -10.80
N GLN A 3 17.40 -25.91 -10.27
CA GLN A 3 16.88 -26.14 -8.93
C GLN A 3 18.01 -26.33 -7.91
N ILE A 4 17.85 -25.74 -6.73
CA ILE A 4 18.68 -26.00 -5.55
C ILE A 4 18.16 -27.28 -4.89
N VAL A 5 18.87 -28.39 -5.04
CA VAL A 5 18.45 -29.68 -4.48
C VAL A 5 18.96 -29.92 -3.06
N LYS A 6 19.98 -29.18 -2.65
CA LYS A 6 20.49 -29.19 -1.27
C LYS A 6 21.05 -27.84 -0.89
N ARG A 7 20.75 -27.38 0.33
CA ARG A 7 21.39 -26.22 0.96
C ARG A 7 21.98 -26.61 2.32
N GLU A 8 23.22 -26.20 2.60
CA GLU A 8 23.86 -26.37 3.91
C GLU A 8 24.59 -25.08 4.26
N GLN A 9 24.37 -24.57 5.46
CA GLN A 9 25.02 -23.36 5.94
C GLN A 9 26.15 -23.73 6.90
N PHE A 10 27.37 -23.31 6.58
CA PHE A 10 28.56 -23.57 7.40
C PHE A 10 28.81 -22.46 8.42
N SER A 11 28.43 -21.21 8.11
CA SER A 11 28.53 -20.06 9.01
C SER A 11 27.55 -18.95 8.59
N ASP A 12 27.52 -17.84 9.33
CA ASP A 12 26.69 -16.66 9.05
C ASP A 12 26.92 -16.04 7.67
N VAL A 13 28.00 -16.42 6.98
CA VAL A 13 28.34 -15.90 5.65
C VAL A 13 28.74 -16.98 4.66
N THR A 14 28.76 -18.27 5.01
CA THR A 14 29.26 -19.33 4.12
C THR A 14 28.25 -20.46 4.04
N PHE A 15 27.89 -20.86 2.82
CA PHE A 15 26.93 -21.92 2.55
C PHE A 15 27.30 -22.67 1.26
N LEU A 16 26.77 -23.88 1.08
CA LEU A 16 26.78 -24.57 -0.21
C LEU A 16 25.38 -24.66 -0.79
N TRP A 17 25.34 -24.72 -2.12
CA TRP A 17 24.23 -25.27 -2.88
C TRP A 17 24.69 -26.45 -3.72
N ASP A 18 23.90 -27.52 -3.68
CA ASP A 18 23.91 -28.50 -4.77
C ASP A 18 22.83 -28.09 -5.76
N VAL A 19 23.26 -27.82 -6.99
CA VAL A 19 22.38 -27.39 -8.07
C VAL A 19 22.19 -28.55 -9.04
N HIS A 20 20.94 -28.87 -9.36
CA HIS A 20 20.63 -29.87 -10.38
C HIS A 20 20.94 -29.29 -11.77
N ALA A 21 22.05 -29.74 -12.37
CA ALA A 21 22.54 -29.33 -13.67
C ALA A 21 23.25 -30.50 -14.36
N PRO A 22 22.52 -31.51 -14.86
CA PRO A 22 23.09 -32.78 -15.30
C PRO A 22 24.16 -32.66 -16.39
N ASP A 23 23.92 -31.80 -17.39
CA ASP A 23 24.88 -31.56 -18.47
C ASP A 23 26.19 -30.95 -17.96
N VAL A 24 26.08 -30.05 -16.98
CA VAL A 24 27.22 -29.39 -16.35
C VAL A 24 28.00 -30.40 -15.50
N ALA A 25 27.31 -31.18 -14.67
CA ALA A 25 27.89 -32.20 -13.80
C ALA A 25 28.66 -33.26 -14.60
N LYS A 26 28.11 -33.68 -15.75
CA LYS A 26 28.75 -34.66 -16.64
C LYS A 26 30.08 -34.15 -17.21
N ALA A 27 30.15 -32.87 -17.56
CA ALA A 27 31.34 -32.24 -18.15
C ALA A 27 32.32 -31.66 -17.10
N ALA A 28 31.89 -31.50 -15.85
CA ALA A 28 32.68 -30.87 -14.81
C ALA A 28 33.98 -31.65 -14.51
N LYS A 29 35.04 -30.87 -14.29
CA LYS A 29 36.40 -31.32 -13.95
C LYS A 29 37.00 -30.34 -12.93
N PRO A 30 38.03 -30.73 -12.16
CA PRO A 30 38.75 -29.81 -11.28
C PRO A 30 39.26 -28.59 -12.07
N GLY A 31 39.17 -27.39 -11.49
CA GLY A 31 39.57 -26.13 -12.13
C GLY A 31 38.44 -25.43 -12.89
N HIS A 32 37.32 -26.10 -13.16
CA HIS A 32 36.17 -25.47 -13.80
C HIS A 32 35.36 -24.56 -12.85
N PHE A 33 34.66 -23.60 -13.44
CA PHE A 33 33.70 -22.74 -12.76
C PHE A 33 32.40 -22.63 -13.56
N VAL A 34 31.39 -21.99 -12.96
CA VAL A 34 30.09 -21.71 -13.57
C VAL A 34 29.77 -20.22 -13.46
N MET A 35 28.97 -19.69 -14.39
CA MET A 35 28.37 -18.36 -14.26
C MET A 35 26.92 -18.49 -13.81
N VAL A 36 26.59 -17.90 -12.68
CA VAL A 36 25.25 -17.92 -12.09
C VAL A 36 24.57 -16.57 -12.27
N ARG A 37 23.28 -16.58 -12.64
CA ARG A 37 22.38 -15.42 -12.59
C ARG A 37 21.05 -15.83 -11.97
N LEU A 38 20.65 -15.12 -10.92
CA LEU A 38 19.47 -15.48 -10.13
C LEU A 38 18.16 -15.18 -10.87
N LYS A 39 18.02 -13.95 -11.36
CA LYS A 39 16.80 -13.44 -11.99
C LYS A 39 17.09 -12.54 -13.19
N GLU A 40 16.06 -12.26 -13.98
CA GLU A 40 16.15 -11.29 -15.07
C GLU A 40 16.65 -9.92 -14.56
N GLY A 41 17.52 -9.26 -15.33
CA GLY A 41 18.21 -8.04 -14.90
C GLY A 41 19.26 -8.23 -13.79
N GLY A 42 19.44 -9.45 -13.27
CA GLY A 42 20.41 -9.77 -12.22
C GLY A 42 21.87 -9.82 -12.71
N GLU A 43 22.80 -9.71 -11.75
CA GLU A 43 24.23 -9.85 -11.97
C GLU A 43 24.60 -11.28 -12.40
N ARG A 44 25.58 -11.40 -13.30
CA ARG A 44 26.23 -12.68 -13.62
C ARG A 44 27.48 -12.81 -12.77
N ILE A 45 27.52 -13.77 -11.86
CA ILE A 45 28.65 -13.99 -10.95
C ILE A 45 29.38 -15.31 -11.29
N PRO A 46 30.72 -15.32 -11.34
CA PRO A 46 31.49 -16.54 -11.45
C PRO A 46 31.56 -17.25 -10.10
N LEU A 47 31.25 -18.56 -10.07
CA LEU A 47 31.38 -19.41 -8.89
C LEU A 47 32.13 -20.69 -9.26
N THR A 48 33.14 -21.04 -8.49
CA THR A 48 33.95 -22.23 -8.78
C THR A 48 33.15 -23.51 -8.50
N VAL A 49 33.36 -24.54 -9.33
CA VAL A 49 32.81 -25.87 -9.07
C VAL A 49 33.59 -26.50 -7.92
N ALA A 50 32.93 -26.65 -6.78
CA ALA A 50 33.54 -27.17 -5.56
C ALA A 50 33.40 -28.70 -5.44
N ASP A 51 32.38 -29.29 -6.06
CA ASP A 51 32.23 -30.73 -6.26
C ASP A 51 31.19 -31.01 -7.37
N TYR A 52 31.02 -32.27 -7.78
CA TYR A 52 29.98 -32.68 -8.72
C TYR A 52 29.66 -34.17 -8.57
N ASP A 53 28.39 -34.53 -8.76
CA ASP A 53 27.90 -35.91 -8.81
C ASP A 53 27.29 -36.16 -10.20
N ARG A 54 27.89 -37.09 -10.96
CA ARG A 54 27.48 -37.40 -12.33
C ARG A 54 26.23 -38.29 -12.38
N ASP A 55 26.00 -39.07 -11.35
CA ASP A 55 24.87 -40.00 -11.28
C ASP A 55 23.61 -39.26 -10.85
N TRP A 56 23.74 -38.33 -9.90
CA TRP A 56 22.67 -37.42 -9.48
C TRP A 56 22.51 -36.19 -10.36
N GLY A 57 23.48 -35.89 -11.22
CA GLY A 57 23.45 -34.73 -12.11
C GLY A 57 23.57 -33.39 -11.38
N THR A 58 24.28 -33.36 -10.25
CA THR A 58 24.40 -32.17 -9.40
C THR A 58 25.79 -31.55 -9.45
N VAL A 59 25.84 -30.23 -9.32
CA VAL A 59 27.07 -29.46 -9.19
C VAL A 59 27.03 -28.72 -7.87
N THR A 60 28.06 -28.94 -7.05
CA THR A 60 28.22 -28.27 -5.77
C THR A 60 28.96 -26.96 -5.96
N ILE A 61 28.36 -25.86 -5.50
CA ILE A 61 28.99 -24.56 -5.36
C ILE A 61 29.06 -24.18 -3.88
N VAL A 62 30.18 -23.61 -3.44
CA VAL A 62 30.31 -23.04 -2.08
C VAL A 62 30.49 -21.54 -2.22
N VAL A 63 29.69 -20.78 -1.48
CA VAL A 63 29.56 -19.34 -1.65
C VAL A 63 29.81 -18.65 -0.32
N GLN A 64 30.56 -17.54 -0.37
CA GLN A 64 30.66 -16.61 0.74
C GLN A 64 29.83 -15.33 0.45
N ALA A 65 28.87 -15.03 1.31
CA ALA A 65 27.92 -13.91 1.21
C ALA A 65 28.55 -12.55 1.52
N LEU A 66 29.43 -12.08 0.62
CA LEU A 66 30.12 -10.79 0.75
C LEU A 66 29.37 -9.65 0.06
N GLY A 67 29.01 -9.84 -1.20
CA GLY A 67 28.36 -8.84 -2.05
C GLY A 67 26.83 -8.90 -1.99
N LYS A 68 26.17 -7.97 -2.69
CA LYS A 68 24.70 -7.89 -2.75
C LYS A 68 24.09 -9.20 -3.25
N THR A 69 24.53 -9.71 -4.40
CA THR A 69 24.00 -10.92 -5.03
C THR A 69 24.22 -12.17 -4.19
N THR A 70 25.39 -12.35 -3.57
CA THR A 70 25.65 -13.54 -2.73
C THR A 70 24.94 -13.49 -1.37
N ARG A 71 24.62 -12.30 -0.86
CA ARG A 71 23.72 -12.14 0.30
C ARG A 71 22.27 -12.43 -0.08
N GLU A 72 21.84 -12.00 -1.26
CA GLU A 72 20.54 -12.32 -1.84
C GLU A 72 20.37 -13.84 -1.98
N MET A 73 21.37 -14.54 -2.53
CA MET A 73 21.40 -16.02 -2.55
C MET A 73 21.19 -16.60 -1.14
N MET A 74 21.95 -16.14 -0.16
CA MET A 74 21.89 -16.72 1.19
C MET A 74 20.55 -16.47 1.89
N ARG A 75 19.91 -15.32 1.66
CA ARG A 75 18.71 -14.86 2.39
C ARG A 75 17.40 -15.24 1.71
N GLU A 76 17.34 -15.15 0.38
CA GLU A 76 16.08 -15.23 -0.38
C GLU A 76 15.85 -16.61 -1.02
N TYR A 77 16.85 -17.50 -1.03
CA TYR A 77 16.75 -18.81 -1.69
C TYR A 77 16.99 -19.96 -0.71
N GLU A 78 16.06 -20.91 -0.72
CA GLU A 78 16.03 -22.11 0.10
C GLU A 78 16.16 -23.39 -0.75
N GLU A 79 16.29 -24.54 -0.07
CA GLU A 79 16.24 -25.83 -0.75
C GLU A 79 14.87 -26.02 -1.43
N GLY A 80 14.89 -26.43 -2.70
CA GLY A 80 13.71 -26.58 -3.55
C GLY A 80 13.47 -25.41 -4.51
N ASP A 81 14.04 -24.23 -4.24
CA ASP A 81 13.88 -23.05 -5.09
C ASP A 81 14.60 -23.19 -6.43
N GLU A 82 14.11 -22.44 -7.42
CA GLU A 82 14.68 -22.36 -8.76
C GLU A 82 15.22 -20.97 -9.08
N PHE A 83 16.26 -20.93 -9.91
CA PHE A 83 16.83 -19.68 -10.41
C PHE A 83 17.10 -19.74 -11.93
N SER A 84 17.40 -18.59 -12.52
CA SER A 84 17.34 -18.40 -13.97
C SER A 84 18.43 -19.15 -14.73
N ASP A 85 19.72 -18.86 -14.45
CA ASP A 85 20.82 -19.33 -15.29
C ASP A 85 21.99 -19.92 -14.48
N PHE A 86 22.51 -21.05 -14.98
CA PHE A 86 23.67 -21.77 -14.46
C PHE A 86 24.53 -22.26 -15.64
N VAL A 87 25.44 -21.41 -16.11
CA VAL A 87 26.21 -21.64 -17.33
C VAL A 87 27.57 -22.25 -17.00
N GLY A 88 27.84 -23.46 -17.50
CA GLY A 88 29.16 -24.05 -17.49
C GLY A 88 29.18 -25.53 -17.87
N PRO A 89 30.24 -26.27 -17.53
CA PRO A 89 31.45 -25.76 -16.90
C PRO A 89 32.23 -24.85 -17.87
N LEU A 90 32.91 -23.84 -17.32
CA LEU A 90 33.74 -22.87 -18.05
C LEU A 90 35.18 -22.91 -17.52
N GLY A 91 36.08 -22.30 -18.28
CA GLY A 91 37.52 -22.34 -18.03
C GLY A 91 38.18 -23.60 -18.60
N LEU A 92 39.38 -23.89 -18.11
CA LEU A 92 40.13 -25.11 -18.44
C LEU A 92 40.27 -25.98 -17.21
N GLU A 93 40.34 -27.29 -17.43
CA GLU A 93 40.63 -28.24 -16.36
C GLU A 93 42.04 -28.04 -15.80
N SER A 94 42.17 -28.19 -14.49
CA SER A 94 43.47 -28.16 -13.83
C SER A 94 44.38 -29.25 -14.40
N HIS A 95 45.64 -28.90 -14.64
CA HIS A 95 46.65 -29.85 -15.13
C HIS A 95 47.06 -30.81 -14.01
N VAL A 96 46.40 -31.97 -13.94
CA VAL A 96 46.67 -33.03 -12.96
C VAL A 96 47.52 -34.13 -13.58
N GLY A 97 48.61 -34.51 -12.92
CA GLY A 97 49.50 -35.60 -13.31
C GLY A 97 50.21 -36.20 -12.09
N ASN A 98 50.97 -37.28 -12.29
CA ASN A 98 51.82 -37.84 -11.25
C ASN A 98 53.17 -37.12 -11.23
N VAL A 99 53.33 -36.20 -10.27
CA VAL A 99 54.47 -35.31 -10.11
C VAL A 99 55.30 -35.61 -8.85
N GLY A 100 54.82 -36.49 -7.96
CA GLY A 100 55.50 -36.87 -6.73
C GLY A 100 54.76 -36.37 -5.49
N HIS A 101 55.25 -35.30 -4.86
CA HIS A 101 54.67 -34.69 -3.66
C HIS A 101 54.00 -33.34 -4.00
N VAL A 102 52.68 -33.26 -3.80
CA VAL A 102 51.88 -32.06 -4.05
C VAL A 102 51.34 -31.49 -2.75
N VAL A 103 51.55 -30.19 -2.53
CA VAL A 103 50.98 -29.46 -1.39
C VAL A 103 49.81 -28.61 -1.87
N LEU A 104 48.63 -28.80 -1.27
CA LEU A 104 47.40 -28.12 -1.64
C LEU A 104 46.97 -27.17 -0.53
N VAL A 105 47.08 -25.87 -0.81
CA VAL A 105 46.85 -24.78 0.13
C VAL A 105 45.51 -24.11 -0.15
N GLY A 106 44.57 -24.22 0.79
CA GLY A 106 43.25 -23.59 0.71
C GLY A 106 43.05 -22.53 1.80
N GLY A 107 42.71 -21.30 1.43
CA GLY A 107 42.43 -20.23 2.40
C GLY A 107 40.96 -19.80 2.40
N GLY A 108 40.28 -19.93 3.53
CA GLY A 108 38.87 -19.58 3.70
C GLY A 108 37.99 -20.28 2.69
N LEU A 109 37.27 -19.51 1.86
CA LEU A 109 36.46 -20.07 0.77
C LEU A 109 37.30 -20.89 -0.23
N GLY A 110 38.61 -20.62 -0.36
CA GLY A 110 39.54 -21.34 -1.23
C GLY A 110 39.70 -22.83 -0.88
N VAL A 111 39.28 -23.27 0.30
CA VAL A 111 39.25 -24.69 0.67
C VAL A 111 38.30 -25.50 -0.24
N ALA A 112 37.15 -24.92 -0.60
CA ALA A 112 36.17 -25.57 -1.47
C ALA A 112 36.69 -25.87 -2.90
N PRO A 113 37.26 -24.89 -3.65
CA PRO A 113 37.79 -25.13 -4.99
C PRO A 113 39.12 -25.91 -5.01
N VAL A 114 39.87 -25.98 -3.90
CA VAL A 114 41.06 -26.84 -3.79
C VAL A 114 40.68 -28.31 -3.71
N PHE A 115 39.54 -28.63 -3.11
CA PHE A 115 39.15 -30.01 -2.84
C PHE A 115 39.07 -30.90 -4.10
N PRO A 116 38.45 -30.47 -5.22
CA PRO A 116 38.50 -31.24 -6.47
C PRO A 116 39.91 -31.52 -6.98
N GLN A 117 40.84 -30.56 -6.83
CA GLN A 117 42.23 -30.75 -7.23
C GLN A 117 42.95 -31.73 -6.31
N LEU A 118 42.71 -31.66 -4.99
CA LEU A 118 43.24 -32.61 -4.00
C LEU A 118 42.84 -34.04 -4.36
N ARG A 119 41.54 -34.27 -4.59
CA ARG A 119 41.01 -35.57 -4.98
C ARG A 119 41.69 -36.09 -6.25
N ALA A 120 41.79 -35.25 -7.28
CA ALA A 120 42.38 -35.64 -8.55
C ALA A 120 43.89 -35.95 -8.45
N PHE A 121 44.67 -35.14 -7.71
CA PHE A 121 46.10 -35.44 -7.51
C PHE A 121 46.31 -36.71 -6.69
N LYS A 122 45.47 -36.97 -5.69
CA LYS A 122 45.51 -38.21 -4.91
C LYS A 122 45.20 -39.42 -5.77
N GLU A 123 44.15 -39.35 -6.59
CA GLU A 123 43.76 -40.41 -7.53
C GLU A 123 44.81 -40.65 -8.62
N ALA A 124 45.57 -39.62 -9.01
CA ALA A 124 46.70 -39.74 -9.92
C ALA A 124 47.96 -40.39 -9.31
N GLY A 125 47.92 -40.77 -8.02
CA GLY A 125 49.00 -41.50 -7.34
C GLY A 125 50.07 -40.63 -6.68
N ASN A 126 49.79 -39.35 -6.44
CA ASN A 126 50.72 -38.44 -5.74
C ASN A 126 50.63 -38.60 -4.22
N ARG A 127 51.73 -38.30 -3.51
CA ARG A 127 51.66 -37.95 -2.09
C ARG A 127 51.07 -36.56 -1.97
N THR A 128 50.09 -36.38 -1.10
CA THR A 128 49.34 -35.13 -0.96
C THR A 128 49.41 -34.59 0.46
N THR A 129 49.76 -33.31 0.58
CA THR A 129 49.68 -32.60 1.86
C THR A 129 48.71 -31.44 1.74
N GLY A 130 47.64 -31.45 2.54
CA GLY A 130 46.70 -30.34 2.61
C GLY A 130 47.14 -29.30 3.65
N ILE A 131 47.07 -28.03 3.31
CA ILE A 131 47.20 -26.91 4.26
C ILE A 131 45.95 -26.05 4.12
N ILE A 132 45.02 -26.14 5.08
CA ILE A 132 43.78 -25.36 5.06
C ILE A 132 43.79 -24.29 6.14
N GLY A 133 43.41 -23.07 5.79
CA GLY A 133 43.49 -21.89 6.65
C GLY A 133 42.16 -21.19 6.83
N PHE A 134 41.82 -20.82 8.06
CA PHE A 134 40.61 -20.07 8.40
C PHE A 134 40.94 -18.95 9.39
N ARG A 135 40.02 -17.99 9.57
CA ARG A 135 40.24 -16.93 10.57
C ARG A 135 40.08 -17.45 12.00
N SER A 136 39.10 -18.33 12.22
CA SER A 136 38.76 -18.94 13.50
C SER A 136 38.17 -20.34 13.30
N LYS A 137 38.04 -21.10 14.40
CA LYS A 137 37.50 -22.46 14.44
C LYS A 137 36.09 -22.56 13.85
N ASP A 138 35.23 -21.57 14.11
CA ASP A 138 33.83 -21.59 13.70
C ASP A 138 33.64 -21.47 12.18
N LEU A 139 34.69 -21.10 11.45
CA LEU A 139 34.68 -21.01 9.99
C LEU A 139 35.24 -22.28 9.31
N VAL A 140 35.76 -23.23 10.07
CA VAL A 140 36.37 -24.45 9.54
C VAL A 140 35.28 -25.34 8.94
N PHE A 141 35.39 -25.64 7.65
CA PHE A 141 34.50 -26.58 6.97
C PHE A 141 35.30 -27.57 6.11
N TRP A 142 34.70 -28.73 5.83
CA TRP A 142 35.25 -29.79 4.98
C TRP A 142 36.59 -30.39 5.42
N GLU A 143 37.00 -30.21 6.69
CA GLU A 143 38.19 -30.88 7.26
C GLU A 143 38.12 -32.40 7.07
N ASP A 144 36.97 -33.02 7.37
CA ASP A 144 36.79 -34.47 7.22
C ASP A 144 36.78 -34.93 5.77
N ARG A 145 36.46 -34.05 4.81
CA ARG A 145 36.61 -34.35 3.38
C ARG A 145 38.09 -34.34 3.01
N PHE A 146 38.85 -33.34 3.45
CA PHE A 146 40.29 -33.25 3.20
C PHE A 146 41.06 -34.44 3.79
N LYS A 147 40.75 -34.84 5.04
CA LYS A 147 41.39 -36.01 5.69
C LYS A 147 41.31 -37.30 4.89
N ARG A 148 40.28 -37.48 4.04
CA ARG A 148 40.11 -38.70 3.23
C ARG A 148 41.11 -38.79 2.08
N TYR A 149 41.57 -37.65 1.57
CA TYR A 149 42.41 -37.59 0.38
C TYR A 149 43.83 -37.12 0.67
N CYS A 150 44.07 -36.43 1.78
CA CYS A 150 45.41 -36.05 2.23
C CYS A 150 46.16 -37.21 2.89
N ASP A 151 47.46 -37.33 2.62
CA ASP A 151 48.38 -38.14 3.44
C ASP A 151 48.74 -37.41 4.74
N ASP A 152 48.93 -36.09 4.63
CA ASP A 152 49.19 -35.18 5.73
C ASP A 152 48.22 -33.99 5.64
N LEU A 153 47.55 -33.62 6.73
CA LEU A 153 46.66 -32.46 6.78
C LEU A 153 47.09 -31.50 7.89
N ILE A 154 47.32 -30.24 7.53
CA ILE A 154 47.61 -29.15 8.43
C ILE A 154 46.44 -28.17 8.39
N VAL A 155 45.77 -28.00 9.54
CA VAL A 155 44.73 -26.98 9.71
C VAL A 155 45.35 -25.78 10.43
N CYS A 156 45.13 -24.59 9.88
CA CYS A 156 45.62 -23.32 10.42
C CYS A 156 44.45 -22.39 10.77
N THR A 157 44.54 -21.72 11.92
CA THR A 157 43.64 -20.61 12.25
C THR A 157 44.44 -19.35 12.59
N ASP A 158 44.05 -18.22 12.00
CA ASP A 158 44.73 -16.93 12.20
C ASP A 158 44.75 -16.50 13.68
N ASP A 159 43.65 -16.74 14.40
CA ASP A 159 43.50 -16.42 15.83
C ASP A 159 44.04 -17.50 16.79
N GLY A 160 44.52 -18.64 16.26
CA GLY A 160 44.99 -19.77 17.05
C GLY A 160 43.91 -20.60 17.76
N SER A 161 42.63 -20.40 17.43
CA SER A 161 41.52 -21.11 18.05
C SER A 161 41.44 -22.61 17.72
N TYR A 162 42.06 -23.08 16.63
CA TYR A 162 42.08 -24.50 16.25
C TYR A 162 43.25 -24.89 15.34
N GLY A 163 43.80 -26.09 15.54
CA GLY A 163 44.96 -26.55 14.78
C GLY A 163 46.21 -25.71 15.06
N LYS A 164 46.95 -25.36 14.01
CA LYS A 164 48.18 -24.58 14.11
C LYS A 164 47.90 -23.07 14.08
N PRO A 165 48.43 -22.29 15.03
CA PRO A 165 48.22 -20.85 15.04
C PRO A 165 48.97 -20.14 13.90
N GLY A 166 48.31 -19.18 13.26
CA GLY A 166 48.88 -18.30 12.23
C GLY A 166 48.52 -18.70 10.79
N PHE A 167 49.15 -18.02 9.82
CA PHE A 167 48.80 -18.13 8.41
C PHE A 167 49.31 -19.42 7.76
N VAL A 168 48.58 -19.91 6.75
CA VAL A 168 48.96 -21.08 5.92
C VAL A 168 50.34 -20.94 5.29
N THR A 169 50.80 -19.72 5.02
CA THR A 169 52.12 -19.43 4.44
C THR A 169 53.26 -19.78 5.39
N VAL A 170 53.03 -19.68 6.71
CA VAL A 170 54.00 -20.10 7.73
C VAL A 170 54.10 -21.61 7.75
N ALA A 171 52.95 -22.30 7.75
CA ALA A 171 52.91 -23.76 7.67
C ALA A 171 53.56 -24.28 6.37
N LEU A 172 53.30 -23.61 5.24
CA LEU A 172 53.91 -23.94 3.96
C LEU A 172 55.43 -23.77 3.99
N LYS A 173 55.93 -22.68 4.58
CA LYS A 173 57.36 -22.42 4.70
C LYS A 173 58.06 -23.50 5.53
N GLU A 174 57.51 -23.83 6.70
CA GLU A 174 58.06 -24.89 7.55
C GLU A 174 58.05 -26.26 6.88
N LEU A 175 57.00 -26.56 6.09
CA LEU A 175 56.95 -27.79 5.31
C LEU A 175 58.08 -27.82 4.29
N ILE A 176 58.25 -26.76 3.50
CA ILE A 176 59.30 -26.67 2.46
C ILE A 176 60.72 -26.77 3.07
N GLU A 177 60.93 -26.23 4.27
CA GLU A 177 62.19 -26.34 5.01
C GLU A 177 62.47 -27.77 5.48
N LYS A 178 61.43 -28.55 5.77
CA LYS A 178 61.53 -29.94 6.22
C LYS A 178 61.65 -30.93 5.06
N GLU A 179 60.82 -30.76 4.05
CA GLU A 179 60.75 -31.59 2.85
C GLU A 179 60.35 -30.75 1.65
N LYS A 180 61.09 -30.85 0.55
CA LYS A 180 60.83 -30.04 -0.65
C LYS A 180 59.72 -30.71 -1.49
N PRO A 181 58.51 -30.13 -1.60
CA PRO A 181 57.49 -30.66 -2.48
C PRO A 181 57.83 -30.40 -3.95
N ASP A 182 57.29 -31.22 -4.85
CA ASP A 182 57.47 -31.07 -6.29
C ASP A 182 56.55 -29.98 -6.87
N MET A 183 55.38 -29.78 -6.24
CA MET A 183 54.40 -28.79 -6.68
C MET A 183 53.55 -28.26 -5.51
N VAL A 184 53.20 -26.98 -5.57
CA VAL A 184 52.23 -26.33 -4.69
C VAL A 184 51.05 -25.86 -5.54
N VAL A 185 49.83 -26.11 -5.05
CA VAL A 185 48.60 -25.50 -5.56
C VAL A 185 48.05 -24.61 -4.45
N ALA A 186 47.86 -23.32 -4.71
CA ALA A 186 47.34 -22.38 -3.71
C ALA A 186 46.10 -21.65 -4.24
N ILE A 187 44.99 -21.79 -3.53
CA ILE A 187 43.73 -21.10 -3.88
C ILE A 187 43.15 -20.44 -2.64
N GLY A 188 42.83 -19.16 -2.77
CA GLY A 188 42.27 -18.37 -1.68
C GLY A 188 42.30 -16.88 -2.03
N PRO A 189 42.27 -15.99 -1.03
CA PRO A 189 42.39 -14.56 -1.26
C PRO A 189 43.66 -14.19 -2.02
N LEU A 190 43.61 -13.17 -2.87
CA LEU A 190 44.75 -12.73 -3.68
C LEU A 190 46.04 -12.49 -2.86
N PRO A 191 45.99 -11.86 -1.65
CA PRO A 191 47.18 -11.72 -0.81
C PRO A 191 47.79 -13.05 -0.37
N MET A 192 46.96 -14.07 -0.11
CA MET A 192 47.42 -15.40 0.28
C MET A 192 48.11 -16.10 -0.89
N MET A 193 47.50 -16.07 -2.08
CA MET A 193 48.08 -16.69 -3.28
C MET A 193 49.42 -16.04 -3.66
N ARG A 194 49.51 -14.71 -3.55
CA ARG A 194 50.77 -13.97 -3.70
C ARG A 194 51.80 -14.42 -2.67
N ALA A 195 51.43 -14.50 -1.40
CA ALA A 195 52.34 -14.90 -0.34
C ALA A 195 52.83 -16.36 -0.48
N CYS A 196 51.97 -17.29 -0.92
CA CYS A 196 52.40 -18.66 -1.23
C CYS A 196 53.40 -18.69 -2.40
N SER A 197 53.18 -17.87 -3.43
CA SER A 197 54.09 -17.72 -4.57
C SER A 197 55.46 -17.19 -4.13
N GLU A 198 55.49 -16.19 -3.23
CA GLU A 198 56.75 -15.64 -2.72
C GLU A 198 57.47 -16.56 -1.73
N VAL A 199 56.74 -17.34 -0.91
CA VAL A 199 57.34 -18.35 -0.02
C VAL A 199 58.03 -19.46 -0.78
N THR A 200 57.50 -19.84 -1.95
CA THR A 200 58.02 -20.94 -2.79
C THR A 200 59.09 -20.50 -3.78
N ARG A 201 59.20 -19.20 -4.08
CA ARG A 201 60.15 -18.65 -5.04
C ARG A 201 61.63 -19.00 -4.72
N PRO A 202 62.12 -18.88 -3.47
CA PRO A 202 63.52 -19.19 -3.14
C PRO A 202 63.89 -20.68 -3.29
N SER A 203 62.93 -21.58 -3.05
CA SER A 203 63.13 -23.03 -3.17
C SER A 203 62.93 -23.54 -4.62
N GLY A 204 62.46 -22.67 -5.53
CA GLY A 204 62.19 -23.02 -6.92
C GLY A 204 61.10 -24.07 -7.07
N VAL A 205 60.19 -24.18 -6.10
CA VAL A 205 59.05 -25.09 -6.15
C VAL A 205 57.98 -24.49 -7.07
N LYS A 206 57.48 -25.29 -8.02
CA LYS A 206 56.44 -24.84 -8.94
C LYS A 206 55.15 -24.57 -8.17
N THR A 207 54.59 -23.36 -8.32
CA THR A 207 53.42 -22.92 -7.56
C THR A 207 52.31 -22.48 -8.50
N MET A 208 51.23 -23.25 -8.55
CA MET A 208 50.02 -22.91 -9.29
C MET A 208 49.04 -22.14 -8.40
N VAL A 209 48.44 -21.09 -8.94
CA VAL A 209 47.42 -20.28 -8.27
C VAL A 209 46.16 -20.17 -9.13
N SER A 210 44.98 -20.33 -8.51
CA SER A 210 43.69 -20.17 -9.19
C SER A 210 43.20 -18.73 -9.04
N LEU A 211 43.29 -17.93 -10.10
CA LEU A 211 42.98 -16.51 -10.06
C LEU A 211 41.48 -16.23 -10.13
N ASN A 212 40.95 -15.58 -9.08
CA ASN A 212 39.59 -15.03 -9.05
C ASN A 212 39.54 -13.64 -9.71
N ALA A 213 39.80 -13.58 -11.01
CA ALA A 213 39.67 -12.33 -11.77
C ALA A 213 38.19 -11.94 -11.96
N ILE A 214 37.89 -10.65 -12.13
CA ILE A 214 36.52 -10.19 -12.42
C ILE A 214 36.07 -10.75 -13.79
N MET A 215 34.97 -11.50 -13.81
CA MET A 215 34.37 -12.10 -15.01
C MET A 215 32.93 -11.64 -15.20
N VAL A 216 32.52 -11.46 -16.46
CA VAL A 216 31.13 -11.07 -16.82
C VAL A 216 30.47 -12.13 -17.69
N ASP A 217 31.12 -12.51 -18.79
CA ASP A 217 30.58 -13.51 -19.71
C ASP A 217 31.07 -14.94 -19.41
N GLY A 218 32.29 -15.08 -18.90
CA GLY A 218 32.93 -16.37 -18.57
C GLY A 218 33.52 -17.13 -19.77
N THR A 219 33.39 -16.60 -20.99
CA THR A 219 33.82 -17.23 -22.26
C THR A 219 34.90 -16.43 -23.00
N GLY A 220 35.35 -15.31 -22.44
CA GLY A 220 36.42 -14.46 -22.97
C GLY A 220 35.95 -13.28 -23.83
N MET A 221 34.67 -13.20 -24.19
CA MET A 221 34.17 -12.17 -25.11
C MET A 221 34.33 -10.75 -24.55
N CYS A 222 34.19 -10.55 -23.24
CA CYS A 222 34.26 -9.21 -22.65
C CYS A 222 35.70 -8.74 -22.33
N GLY A 223 36.66 -9.66 -22.22
CA GLY A 223 38.04 -9.37 -21.81
C GLY A 223 38.20 -8.79 -20.38
N SER A 224 37.18 -8.89 -19.52
CA SER A 224 37.25 -8.40 -18.12
C SER A 224 38.23 -9.22 -17.29
N CYS A 225 38.25 -10.54 -17.50
CA CYS A 225 39.06 -11.52 -16.76
C CYS A 225 40.57 -11.47 -17.09
N ARG A 226 41.01 -10.45 -17.84
CA ARG A 226 42.39 -10.34 -18.28
C ARG A 226 43.36 -10.06 -17.14
N VAL A 227 44.55 -10.65 -17.26
CA VAL A 227 45.66 -10.55 -16.31
C VAL A 227 46.98 -10.72 -17.06
N THR A 228 48.01 -9.97 -16.68
CA THR A 228 49.37 -10.16 -17.18
C THR A 228 50.04 -11.36 -16.49
N VAL A 229 50.46 -12.36 -17.28
CA VAL A 229 51.19 -13.55 -16.83
C VAL A 229 52.42 -13.74 -17.73
N GLY A 230 53.62 -13.69 -17.14
CA GLY A 230 54.87 -13.85 -17.90
C GLY A 230 55.09 -12.78 -18.98
N GLY A 231 54.57 -11.56 -18.75
CA GLY A 231 54.64 -10.45 -19.72
C GLY A 231 53.63 -10.54 -20.87
N GLN A 232 52.71 -11.52 -20.86
CA GLN A 232 51.65 -11.65 -21.85
C GLN A 232 50.27 -11.45 -21.20
N THR A 233 49.36 -10.81 -21.91
CA THR A 233 47.96 -10.76 -21.50
C THR A 233 47.31 -12.12 -21.68
N LYS A 234 46.80 -12.67 -20.57
CA LYS A 234 46.01 -13.90 -20.51
C LYS A 234 44.61 -13.60 -20.00
N PHE A 235 43.66 -14.50 -20.26
CA PHE A 235 42.27 -14.42 -19.86
C PHE A 235 41.94 -15.57 -18.93
N ALA A 236 41.77 -15.32 -17.64
CA ALA A 236 41.50 -16.38 -16.65
C ALA A 236 40.27 -17.25 -16.97
N CYS A 237 39.34 -16.72 -17.74
CA CYS A 237 38.14 -17.42 -18.17
C CYS A 237 38.32 -18.32 -19.42
N VAL A 238 39.38 -18.13 -20.21
CA VAL A 238 39.65 -18.89 -21.46
C VAL A 238 40.95 -19.68 -21.35
N ASP A 239 42.01 -19.06 -20.87
CA ASP A 239 43.31 -19.68 -20.63
C ASP A 239 43.33 -20.56 -19.36
N GLY A 240 42.18 -20.66 -18.66
CA GLY A 240 42.03 -21.36 -17.38
C GLY A 240 42.32 -20.45 -16.17
N PRO A 241 41.71 -20.71 -15.01
CA PRO A 241 41.97 -19.90 -13.82
C PRO A 241 43.32 -20.19 -13.18
N ASP A 242 43.91 -21.36 -13.46
CA ASP A 242 45.17 -21.84 -12.86
C ASP A 242 46.39 -21.33 -13.63
N PHE A 243 47.18 -20.45 -13.01
CA PHE A 243 48.43 -19.92 -13.58
C PHE A 243 49.64 -20.20 -12.69
N ASP A 244 50.84 -20.15 -13.26
CA ASP A 244 52.08 -20.13 -12.49
C ASP A 244 52.15 -18.83 -11.69
N GLY A 245 52.01 -18.94 -10.36
CA GLY A 245 52.00 -17.81 -9.44
C GLY A 245 53.30 -17.00 -9.45
N HIS A 246 54.43 -17.56 -9.91
CA HIS A 246 55.68 -16.82 -10.02
C HIS A 246 55.68 -15.82 -11.19
N LEU A 247 54.78 -16.01 -12.17
CA LEU A 247 54.66 -15.22 -13.39
C LEU A 247 53.49 -14.22 -13.37
N VAL A 248 52.59 -14.29 -12.38
CA VAL A 248 51.40 -13.45 -12.27
C VAL A 248 51.76 -12.03 -11.80
N ASP A 249 51.25 -11.01 -12.50
CA ASP A 249 51.26 -9.63 -12.02
C ASP A 249 50.15 -9.40 -10.97
N PHE A 250 50.45 -9.74 -9.71
CA PHE A 250 49.53 -9.54 -8.59
C PHE A 250 49.15 -8.07 -8.36
N PRO A 251 50.06 -7.07 -8.43
CA PRO A 251 49.70 -5.66 -8.35
C PRO A 251 48.67 -5.21 -9.39
N GLU A 252 48.85 -5.57 -10.66
CA GLU A 252 47.88 -5.27 -11.73
C GLU A 252 46.52 -5.90 -11.41
N LEU A 253 46.51 -7.19 -11.05
CA LEU A 253 45.28 -7.91 -10.75
C LEU A 253 44.52 -7.31 -9.56
N GLN A 254 45.23 -6.85 -8.51
CA GLN A 254 44.62 -6.17 -7.36
C GLN A 254 43.97 -4.85 -7.78
N LEU A 255 44.65 -4.01 -8.58
CA LEU A 255 44.10 -2.76 -9.11
C LEU A 255 42.83 -3.00 -9.94
N ARG A 256 42.81 -4.08 -10.72
CA ARG A 256 41.63 -4.47 -11.52
C ARG A 256 40.47 -4.88 -10.63
N GLN A 257 40.72 -5.66 -9.57
CA GLN A 257 39.69 -6.08 -8.61
C GLN A 257 39.07 -4.90 -7.85
N ASP A 258 39.86 -3.88 -7.53
CA ASP A 258 39.39 -2.75 -6.73
C ASP A 258 38.52 -1.74 -7.50
N ARG A 259 38.41 -1.87 -8.82
CA ARG A 259 37.74 -0.88 -9.70
C ARG A 259 36.26 -0.67 -9.38
N PHE A 260 35.55 -1.68 -8.89
CA PHE A 260 34.10 -1.60 -8.61
C PHE A 260 33.75 -1.52 -7.12
N ARG A 261 34.75 -1.34 -6.25
CA ARG A 261 34.55 -1.36 -4.80
C ARG A 261 33.51 -0.36 -4.33
N SER A 262 33.43 0.84 -4.92
CA SER A 262 32.43 1.84 -4.55
C SER A 262 31.01 1.41 -4.94
N GLN A 263 30.81 0.90 -6.16
CA GLN A 263 29.50 0.42 -6.63
C GLN A 263 29.03 -0.80 -5.83
N GLU A 264 29.91 -1.76 -5.56
CA GLU A 264 29.62 -2.93 -4.75
C GLU A 264 29.22 -2.54 -3.32
N THR A 265 29.91 -1.56 -2.73
CA THR A 265 29.59 -1.04 -1.40
C THR A 265 28.20 -0.39 -1.40
N THR A 266 27.91 0.49 -2.37
CA THR A 266 26.59 1.13 -2.50
C THR A 266 25.47 0.09 -2.66
N ALA A 267 25.65 -0.91 -3.53
CA ALA A 267 24.65 -1.96 -3.74
C ALA A 267 24.43 -2.80 -2.48
N LYS A 268 25.50 -3.12 -1.73
CA LYS A 268 25.41 -3.87 -0.48
C LYS A 268 24.68 -3.08 0.61
N ASP A 269 25.00 -1.80 0.75
CA ASP A 269 24.40 -0.94 1.78
C ASP A 269 22.92 -0.70 1.49
N ASP A 270 22.58 -0.48 0.22
CA ASP A 270 21.20 -0.36 -0.26
C ASP A 270 20.38 -1.63 -0.02
N PHE A 271 20.92 -2.80 -0.39
CA PHE A 271 20.28 -4.09 -0.09
C PHE A 271 20.09 -4.31 1.41
N SER A 272 21.10 -3.98 2.21
CA SER A 272 21.01 -4.07 3.68
C SER A 272 19.94 -3.14 4.26
N LYS A 273 19.79 -1.93 3.70
CA LYS A 273 18.72 -0.99 4.07
C LYS A 273 17.35 -1.59 3.77
N VAL A 274 17.15 -2.13 2.57
CA VAL A 274 15.89 -2.78 2.17
C VAL A 274 15.57 -3.97 3.08
N CYS A 275 16.53 -4.84 3.31
CA CYS A 275 16.43 -5.98 4.22
C CYS A 275 16.01 -5.57 5.64
N THR A 276 16.56 -4.46 6.14
CA THR A 276 16.22 -3.92 7.46
C THR A 276 14.80 -3.36 7.49
N ILE A 277 14.39 -2.65 6.43
CA ILE A 277 13.02 -2.13 6.31
C ILE A 277 12.03 -3.29 6.22
N GLU A 278 12.37 -4.33 5.46
CA GLU A 278 11.56 -5.53 5.32
C GLU A 278 11.36 -6.22 6.68
N GLU A 279 12.43 -6.49 7.43
CA GLU A 279 12.33 -7.08 8.77
C GLU A 279 11.49 -6.20 9.70
N GLN A 280 11.74 -4.88 9.71
CA GLN A 280 11.00 -3.95 10.56
C GLN A 280 9.52 -3.91 10.23
N LEU A 281 9.17 -3.79 8.95
CA LEU A 281 7.81 -3.63 8.51
C LEU A 281 7.10 -4.98 8.47
N PHE A 282 7.64 -6.00 7.80
CA PHE A 282 7.01 -7.31 7.57
C PHE A 282 7.07 -8.26 8.75
N GLU A 283 8.24 -8.49 9.33
CA GLU A 283 8.41 -9.48 10.38
C GLU A 283 8.02 -8.92 11.76
N LEU A 284 8.54 -7.74 12.10
CA LEU A 284 8.31 -7.09 13.39
C LEU A 284 7.03 -6.23 13.44
N ASN A 285 6.36 -6.04 12.30
CA ASN A 285 5.16 -5.22 12.14
C ASN A 285 5.27 -3.81 12.75
N LYS A 286 6.45 -3.21 12.71
CA LYS A 286 6.69 -1.87 13.24
C LYS A 286 5.95 -0.83 12.42
N ARG A 287 5.13 -0.02 13.08
CA ARG A 287 4.41 1.09 12.45
C ARG A 287 5.19 2.41 12.45
N ASN A 288 6.13 2.63 13.38
CA ASN A 288 6.94 3.86 13.44
C ASN A 288 8.41 3.59 13.10
N TYR A 289 8.69 3.15 11.88
CA TYR A 289 10.07 2.82 11.47
C TYR A 289 10.94 4.07 11.24
N LYS A 290 10.33 5.26 11.09
CA LYS A 290 11.02 6.54 10.83
C LYS A 290 10.47 7.66 11.71
N LYS A 291 11.32 8.63 12.06
CA LYS A 291 10.94 9.79 12.88
C LYS A 291 10.58 10.98 12.00
N PHE A 292 9.58 11.75 12.43
CA PHE A 292 9.07 12.93 11.72
C PHE A 292 10.17 13.96 11.36
N LYS A 293 11.12 14.18 12.27
CA LYS A 293 12.21 15.16 12.11
C LYS A 293 13.22 14.81 11.00
N ASP A 294 13.23 13.56 10.55
CA ASP A 294 14.18 13.06 9.55
C ASP A 294 13.53 13.04 8.14
N LEU A 295 12.35 13.65 7.97
CA LEU A 295 11.61 13.70 6.72
C LEU A 295 11.86 15.03 5.96
N PRO A 296 11.96 14.99 4.62
CA PRO A 296 11.96 16.20 3.82
C PRO A 296 10.60 16.90 3.87
N GLU A 297 10.65 18.24 3.93
CA GLU A 297 9.47 19.11 4.04
C GLU A 297 8.56 19.06 2.81
N HIS A 298 9.16 19.00 1.62
CA HIS A 298 8.42 18.96 0.36
C HIS A 298 8.27 17.55 -0.17
N ALA A 299 7.13 17.29 -0.81
CA ALA A 299 6.90 16.09 -1.58
C ALA A 299 7.80 16.08 -2.82
N MET A 300 8.15 14.88 -3.27
CA MET A 300 8.95 14.71 -4.47
C MET A 300 8.20 15.33 -5.66
N LYS A 301 8.86 16.25 -6.36
CA LYS A 301 8.21 16.96 -7.46
C LYS A 301 7.92 15.98 -8.61
N MET A 302 6.69 16.03 -9.14
CA MET A 302 6.34 15.30 -10.36
C MET A 302 7.13 15.88 -11.54
N PRO A 303 7.89 15.08 -12.30
CA PRO A 303 8.48 15.53 -13.54
C PRO A 303 7.39 15.91 -14.53
N GLU A 304 7.54 17.09 -15.14
CA GLU A 304 6.55 17.70 -16.03
C GLU A 304 7.21 18.14 -17.34
N ARG A 305 6.44 18.09 -18.42
CA ARG A 305 6.85 18.72 -19.69
C ARG A 305 6.90 20.23 -19.55
N ASP A 306 7.75 20.86 -20.37
CA ASP A 306 7.82 22.32 -20.47
C ASP A 306 6.45 22.90 -20.89
N ALA A 307 6.06 23.99 -20.25
CA ALA A 307 4.73 24.59 -20.44
C ALA A 307 4.51 25.11 -21.86
N LYS A 308 5.55 25.66 -22.51
CA LYS A 308 5.45 26.19 -23.88
C LYS A 308 5.34 25.05 -24.88
N GLU A 309 6.11 23.98 -24.69
CA GLU A 309 6.04 22.77 -25.52
C GLU A 309 4.68 22.08 -25.38
N ARG A 310 4.27 21.73 -24.15
CA ARG A 310 3.06 20.94 -23.89
C ARG A 310 1.76 21.67 -24.23
N SER A 311 1.78 23.01 -24.31
CA SER A 311 0.63 23.81 -24.75
C SER A 311 0.27 23.61 -26.22
N ARG A 312 1.08 22.89 -27.01
CA ARG A 312 0.94 22.71 -28.47
C ARG A 312 0.75 21.25 -28.89
N ASN A 313 0.61 20.33 -27.95
CA ASN A 313 0.39 18.92 -28.24
C ASN A 313 -0.51 18.27 -27.18
N PHE A 314 -0.99 17.07 -27.48
CA PHE A 314 -1.89 16.29 -26.63
C PHE A 314 -1.18 15.19 -25.84
N GLU A 315 0.15 15.27 -25.70
CA GLU A 315 0.96 14.35 -24.90
C GLU A 315 0.76 14.60 -23.41
N GLU A 316 0.97 13.56 -22.59
CA GLU A 316 0.78 13.64 -21.14
C GLU A 316 1.70 14.69 -20.51
N VAL A 317 1.13 15.63 -19.74
CA VAL A 317 1.88 16.71 -19.09
C VAL A 317 2.77 16.19 -17.97
N ASN A 318 2.21 15.38 -17.08
CA ASN A 318 2.92 14.76 -15.96
C ASN A 318 3.57 13.46 -16.46
N LEU A 319 4.90 13.37 -16.37
CA LEU A 319 5.67 12.24 -16.92
C LEU A 319 5.67 11.00 -16.01
N GLY A 320 5.26 11.14 -14.75
CA GLY A 320 5.30 10.07 -13.76
C GLY A 320 6.63 10.02 -13.00
N TYR A 321 6.65 9.30 -11.88
CA TYR A 321 7.88 9.08 -11.12
C TYR A 321 8.75 8.00 -11.76
N THR A 322 10.07 8.17 -11.63
CA THR A 322 11.00 7.05 -11.76
C THR A 322 10.97 6.20 -10.47
N MET A 323 11.57 5.00 -10.51
CA MET A 323 11.73 4.19 -9.29
C MET A 323 12.46 4.95 -8.18
N ALA A 324 13.48 5.74 -8.52
CA ALA A 324 14.21 6.54 -7.53
C ALA A 324 13.30 7.59 -6.87
N ASP A 325 12.52 8.33 -7.67
CA ASP A 325 11.60 9.35 -7.16
C ASP A 325 10.51 8.73 -6.28
N ALA A 326 9.94 7.59 -6.71
CA ALA A 326 8.90 6.88 -5.99
C ALA A 326 9.40 6.35 -4.64
N LEU A 327 10.64 5.85 -4.56
CA LEU A 327 11.24 5.40 -3.30
C LEU A 327 11.48 6.56 -2.34
N VAL A 328 11.99 7.70 -2.84
CA VAL A 328 12.18 8.91 -2.03
C VAL A 328 10.85 9.39 -1.45
N GLU A 329 9.78 9.41 -2.26
CA GLU A 329 8.45 9.81 -1.80
C GLU A 329 7.82 8.76 -0.85
N ALA A 330 7.97 7.47 -1.14
CA ALA A 330 7.50 6.39 -0.28
C ALA A 330 8.13 6.46 1.11
N GLU A 331 9.41 6.83 1.19
CA GLU A 331 10.15 7.05 2.44
C GLU A 331 9.66 8.23 3.30
N ARG A 332 8.75 9.07 2.78
CA ARG A 332 8.06 10.10 3.56
C ARG A 332 6.88 9.51 4.35
N CYS A 333 6.32 8.39 3.92
CA CYS A 333 5.25 7.73 4.65
C CYS A 333 5.75 7.20 6.00
N ILE A 334 5.15 7.66 7.08
CA ILE A 334 5.53 7.25 8.45
C ILE A 334 4.82 5.98 8.93
N GLN A 335 4.09 5.27 8.06
CA GLN A 335 3.38 4.03 8.39
C GLN A 335 2.44 4.17 9.61
N CYS A 336 1.62 5.23 9.61
CA CYS A 336 0.79 5.67 10.74
C CYS A 336 0.02 4.52 11.42
N ALA A 337 0.00 4.51 12.76
CA ALA A 337 -0.76 3.53 13.53
C ALA A 337 -2.27 3.57 13.25
N ARG A 338 -2.83 4.78 13.08
CA ARG A 338 -4.23 5.01 12.69
C ARG A 338 -4.21 5.86 11.40
N PRO A 339 -4.22 5.23 10.21
CA PRO A 339 -4.01 5.95 8.96
C PRO A 339 -5.30 6.66 8.51
N THR A 340 -5.34 7.97 8.72
CA THR A 340 -6.45 8.85 8.28
C THR A 340 -6.55 8.97 6.76
N CYS A 341 -5.45 8.77 6.03
CA CYS A 341 -5.44 8.76 4.57
C CYS A 341 -6.34 7.68 3.97
N VAL A 342 -6.50 6.54 4.64
CA VAL A 342 -7.39 5.43 4.20
C VAL A 342 -8.86 5.87 4.29
N ALA A 343 -9.25 6.52 5.38
CA ALA A 343 -10.60 7.06 5.55
C ALA A 343 -10.92 8.20 4.56
N GLY A 344 -9.90 8.97 4.16
CA GLY A 344 -10.01 10.00 3.13
C GLY A 344 -10.16 9.45 1.70
N CYS A 345 -9.90 8.16 1.48
CA CYS A 345 -10.04 7.53 0.18
C CYS A 345 -11.48 6.96 0.02
N PRO A 346 -12.26 7.38 -1.00
CA PRO A 346 -13.66 6.92 -1.16
C PRO A 346 -13.83 5.41 -1.41
N VAL A 347 -12.77 4.71 -1.80
CA VAL A 347 -12.75 3.25 -1.96
C VAL A 347 -11.90 2.56 -0.90
N ALA A 348 -11.39 3.29 0.10
CA ALA A 348 -10.58 2.80 1.21
C ALA A 348 -9.40 1.94 0.75
N ILE A 349 -8.52 2.49 -0.10
CA ILE A 349 -7.23 1.86 -0.41
C ILE A 349 -6.41 1.78 0.88
N ASP A 350 -5.81 0.62 1.15
CA ASP A 350 -4.85 0.44 2.24
C ASP A 350 -3.51 1.10 1.88
N ILE A 351 -3.49 2.43 2.00
CA ILE A 351 -2.40 3.30 1.56
C ILE A 351 -1.07 2.95 2.24
N PRO A 352 -0.99 2.82 3.58
CA PRO A 352 0.26 2.44 4.23
C PRO A 352 0.78 1.10 3.74
N ARG A 353 -0.11 0.11 3.54
CA ARG A 353 0.32 -1.24 3.16
C ARG A 353 0.89 -1.30 1.75
N PHE A 354 0.27 -0.65 0.76
CA PHE A 354 0.88 -0.64 -0.58
C PHE A 354 2.21 0.13 -0.59
N ILE A 355 2.32 1.22 0.19
CA ILE A 355 3.58 1.97 0.30
C ILE A 355 4.66 1.12 0.99
N ARG A 356 4.28 0.26 1.95
CA ARG A 356 5.19 -0.68 2.60
C ARG A 356 5.79 -1.70 1.63
N HIS A 357 4.99 -2.22 0.69
CA HIS A 357 5.53 -3.02 -0.41
C HIS A 357 6.46 -2.22 -1.32
N LEU A 358 6.12 -0.97 -1.62
CA LEU A 358 6.97 -0.09 -2.43
C LEU A 358 8.33 0.20 -1.77
N LEU A 359 8.37 0.38 -0.44
CA LEU A 359 9.61 0.58 0.33
C LEU A 359 10.58 -0.60 0.24
N VAL A 360 10.07 -1.81 0.02
CA VAL A 360 10.87 -3.03 -0.20
C VAL A 360 10.97 -3.42 -1.68
N ARG A 361 10.57 -2.51 -2.59
CA ARG A 361 10.63 -2.68 -4.06
C ARG A 361 9.75 -3.80 -4.60
N ASP A 362 8.74 -4.21 -3.85
CA ASP A 362 7.75 -5.18 -4.27
C ASP A 362 6.57 -4.49 -4.98
N LEU A 363 6.74 -4.21 -6.29
CA LEU A 363 5.69 -3.57 -7.07
C LEU A 363 4.46 -4.45 -7.26
N SER A 364 4.65 -5.77 -7.37
CA SER A 364 3.56 -6.73 -7.53
C SER A 364 2.68 -6.79 -6.29
N GLY A 365 3.29 -6.87 -5.10
CA GLY A 365 2.57 -6.79 -3.83
C GLY A 365 1.88 -5.44 -3.65
N ALA A 366 2.55 -4.32 -3.99
CA ALA A 366 1.93 -3.01 -3.93
C ALA A 366 0.67 -2.91 -4.83
N LEU A 367 0.75 -3.41 -6.07
CA LEU A 367 -0.39 -3.43 -6.99
C LEU A 367 -1.51 -4.33 -6.46
N SER A 368 -1.18 -5.51 -5.93
CA SER A 368 -2.16 -6.44 -5.35
C SER A 368 -2.95 -5.77 -4.22
N VAL A 369 -2.27 -5.07 -3.31
CA VAL A 369 -2.93 -4.33 -2.22
C VAL A 369 -3.88 -3.26 -2.76
N ILE A 370 -3.47 -2.51 -3.78
CA ILE A 370 -4.35 -1.49 -4.36
C ILE A 370 -5.57 -2.16 -5.02
N GLN A 371 -5.38 -3.27 -5.73
CA GLN A 371 -6.43 -3.98 -6.48
C GLN A 371 -7.49 -4.67 -5.62
N GLU A 372 -7.27 -4.79 -4.31
CA GLU A 372 -8.33 -5.15 -3.35
C GLU A 372 -9.40 -4.06 -3.24
N SER A 373 -9.01 -2.80 -3.45
CA SER A 373 -9.87 -1.63 -3.28
C SER A 373 -10.17 -0.85 -4.56
N ASN A 374 -9.24 -0.84 -5.50
CA ASN A 374 -9.32 -0.07 -6.74
C ASN A 374 -8.72 -0.86 -7.91
N LEU A 375 -9.55 -1.15 -8.91
CA LEU A 375 -9.12 -1.84 -10.14
C LEU A 375 -8.33 -0.93 -11.09
N PHE A 376 -8.36 0.38 -10.89
CA PHE A 376 -7.86 1.36 -11.84
C PHE A 376 -6.81 2.31 -11.25
N PRO A 377 -5.71 1.80 -10.64
CA PRO A 377 -4.71 2.65 -10.00
C PRO A 377 -4.07 3.66 -10.95
N SER A 378 -3.80 3.24 -12.19
CA SER A 378 -3.26 4.06 -13.27
C SER A 378 -4.17 5.23 -13.66
N ILE A 379 -5.48 5.09 -13.49
CA ILE A 379 -6.47 6.14 -13.78
C ILE A 379 -6.65 7.03 -12.55
N CYS A 380 -6.93 6.43 -11.39
CA CYS A 380 -7.22 7.15 -10.15
C CYS A 380 -6.05 8.02 -9.69
N GLY A 381 -4.82 7.51 -9.76
CA GLY A 381 -3.62 8.28 -9.42
C GLY A 381 -3.42 9.54 -10.27
N ARG A 382 -4.02 9.60 -11.47
CA ARG A 382 -3.96 10.76 -12.38
C ARG A 382 -5.07 11.78 -12.14
N VAL A 383 -6.29 11.32 -11.83
CA VAL A 383 -7.49 12.18 -11.93
C VAL A 383 -8.21 12.42 -10.61
N CYS A 384 -7.84 11.73 -9.53
CA CYS A 384 -8.42 12.02 -8.21
C CYS A 384 -8.04 13.44 -7.78
N PRO A 385 -8.93 14.19 -7.13
CA PRO A 385 -8.56 15.44 -6.44
C PRO A 385 -8.01 15.10 -5.05
N GLN A 386 -6.76 14.65 -4.99
CA GLN A 386 -6.13 14.18 -3.74
C GLN A 386 -6.12 15.25 -2.63
N GLU A 387 -6.05 16.52 -3.01
CA GLU A 387 -6.12 17.70 -2.13
C GLU A 387 -7.48 17.85 -1.42
N THR A 388 -8.48 17.07 -1.79
CA THR A 388 -9.79 16.99 -1.10
C THR A 388 -10.10 15.59 -0.57
N GLN A 389 -9.14 14.65 -0.66
CA GLN A 389 -9.34 13.23 -0.38
C GLN A 389 -8.22 12.64 0.50
N CYS A 390 -7.43 11.71 0.01
CA CYS A 390 -6.46 10.97 0.82
C CYS A 390 -5.28 11.85 1.31
N GLU A 391 -4.83 12.82 0.51
CA GLU A 391 -3.64 13.62 0.83
C GLU A 391 -3.96 14.73 1.86
N ILE A 392 -5.12 15.37 1.78
CA ILE A 392 -5.56 16.33 2.82
C ILE A 392 -5.78 15.66 4.19
N GLN A 393 -6.06 14.35 4.20
CA GLN A 393 -6.17 13.58 5.43
C GLN A 393 -4.82 13.05 5.93
N CYS A 394 -3.72 13.24 5.19
CA CYS A 394 -2.41 12.77 5.62
C CYS A 394 -1.95 13.48 6.90
N ILE A 395 -1.43 12.73 7.88
CA ILE A 395 -0.95 13.31 9.15
C ILE A 395 0.19 14.32 8.94
N LEU A 396 0.96 14.18 7.86
CA LEU A 396 2.03 15.13 7.54
C LEU A 396 1.51 16.52 7.17
N GLU A 397 0.31 16.62 6.56
CA GLU A 397 -0.27 17.86 6.04
C GLU A 397 -0.29 18.99 7.07
N LYS A 398 -0.52 18.65 8.35
CA LYS A 398 -0.56 19.61 9.46
C LYS A 398 0.75 20.37 9.71
N LYS A 399 1.87 19.89 9.17
CA LYS A 399 3.22 20.39 9.46
C LYS A 399 4.09 20.57 8.21
N MET A 400 3.81 19.84 7.14
CA MET A 400 4.58 19.85 5.89
C MET A 400 3.72 19.26 4.76
N GLU A 401 4.24 19.20 3.53
CA GLU A 401 3.46 18.67 2.42
C GLU A 401 3.06 17.20 2.67
N PRO A 402 1.83 16.78 2.31
CA PRO A 402 1.40 15.40 2.48
C PRO A 402 2.26 14.44 1.64
N VAL A 403 2.19 13.15 1.95
CA VAL A 403 2.74 12.12 1.05
C VAL A 403 1.96 12.21 -0.26
N ALA A 404 2.64 12.22 -1.40
CA ALA A 404 2.01 12.29 -2.71
C ALA A 404 1.43 10.92 -3.13
N ILE A 405 0.40 10.49 -2.41
CA ILE A 405 -0.25 9.18 -2.51
C ILE A 405 -0.74 8.93 -3.92
N GLY A 406 -1.37 9.92 -4.58
CA GLY A 406 -1.86 9.76 -5.95
C GLY A 406 -0.75 9.48 -6.94
N ARG A 407 0.43 10.09 -6.75
CA ARG A 407 1.61 9.89 -7.59
C ARG A 407 2.23 8.51 -7.37
N LEU A 408 2.24 8.03 -6.13
CA LEU A 408 2.67 6.66 -5.81
C LEU A 408 1.70 5.61 -6.35
N GLU A 409 0.38 5.82 -6.22
CA GLU A 409 -0.65 4.95 -6.81
C GLU A 409 -0.49 4.87 -8.33
N ARG A 410 -0.30 6.02 -8.99
CA ARG A 410 0.01 6.09 -10.43
C ARG A 410 1.28 5.32 -10.76
N PHE A 411 2.37 5.54 -10.01
CA PHE A 411 3.65 4.88 -10.25
C PHE A 411 3.51 3.36 -10.23
N VAL A 412 2.85 2.83 -9.20
CA VAL A 412 2.58 1.38 -9.09
C VAL A 412 1.70 0.91 -10.24
N GLY A 413 0.60 1.62 -10.55
CA GLY A 413 -0.28 1.27 -11.66
C GLY A 413 0.37 1.33 -13.05
N ASP A 414 1.41 2.14 -13.23
CA ASP A 414 2.12 2.29 -14.50
C ASP A 414 3.25 1.25 -14.68
N HIS A 415 3.94 0.87 -13.59
CA HIS A 415 5.19 0.09 -13.65
C HIS A 415 5.08 -1.34 -13.11
N ALA A 416 4.09 -1.65 -12.27
CA ALA A 416 3.95 -3.01 -11.75
C ALA A 416 3.59 -3.98 -12.90
N PRO A 417 4.17 -5.20 -12.91
CA PRO A 417 3.78 -6.21 -13.87
C PRO A 417 2.29 -6.55 -13.66
N LEU A 418 1.52 -6.53 -14.75
CA LEU A 418 0.11 -6.88 -14.67
C LEU A 418 -0.01 -8.39 -14.38
N PRO A 419 -0.85 -8.79 -13.41
CA PRO A 419 -1.12 -10.20 -13.19
C PRO A 419 -1.78 -10.80 -14.43
N ASP A 420 -1.57 -12.09 -14.65
CA ASP A 420 -2.31 -12.81 -15.68
C ASP A 420 -3.76 -12.99 -15.21
N VAL A 421 -4.69 -12.31 -15.90
CA VAL A 421 -6.10 -12.25 -15.51
C VAL A 421 -6.89 -13.25 -16.31
N HIS A 422 -7.52 -14.20 -15.61
CA HIS A 422 -8.44 -15.18 -16.19
C HIS A 422 -9.82 -15.08 -15.52
N PRO A 423 -10.90 -15.48 -16.20
CA PRO A 423 -12.20 -15.62 -15.56
C PRO A 423 -12.12 -16.61 -14.39
N PRO A 424 -12.81 -16.36 -13.26
CA PRO A 424 -12.82 -17.30 -12.16
C PRO A 424 -13.51 -18.62 -12.57
N ALA A 425 -13.11 -19.74 -11.96
CA ALA A 425 -13.74 -21.04 -12.22
C ALA A 425 -15.27 -21.06 -11.96
N SER A 426 -15.75 -20.15 -11.11
CA SER A 426 -17.17 -19.94 -10.80
C SER A 426 -17.90 -19.01 -11.77
N ALA A 427 -17.30 -18.62 -12.90
CA ALA A 427 -17.90 -17.69 -13.85
C ALA A 427 -19.31 -18.13 -14.29
N GLY A 428 -20.27 -17.22 -14.13
CA GLY A 428 -21.69 -17.42 -14.42
C GLY A 428 -22.51 -18.08 -13.31
N GLN A 429 -21.89 -18.61 -12.26
CA GLN A 429 -22.61 -19.33 -11.18
C GLN A 429 -23.37 -18.38 -10.24
N LEU A 430 -22.93 -17.13 -10.09
CA LEU A 430 -23.59 -16.15 -9.21
C LEU A 430 -24.90 -15.61 -9.82
N GLY A 431 -25.05 -15.65 -11.15
CA GLY A 431 -26.17 -15.08 -11.90
C GLY A 431 -25.73 -14.13 -13.01
N LYS A 432 -26.71 -13.63 -13.78
CA LYS A 432 -26.51 -12.79 -14.96
C LYS A 432 -26.82 -11.33 -14.64
N VAL A 433 -25.85 -10.43 -14.83
CA VAL A 433 -26.00 -9.00 -14.49
C VAL A 433 -25.78 -8.12 -15.71
N ALA A 434 -26.72 -7.19 -15.95
CA ALA A 434 -26.57 -6.14 -16.94
C ALA A 434 -26.06 -4.86 -16.26
N VAL A 435 -24.99 -4.29 -16.80
CA VAL A 435 -24.44 -3.00 -16.38
C VAL A 435 -24.72 -1.98 -17.48
N VAL A 436 -25.42 -0.91 -17.16
CA VAL A 436 -25.83 0.12 -18.12
C VAL A 436 -24.92 1.34 -17.97
N GLY A 437 -24.03 1.52 -18.96
CA GLY A 437 -23.01 2.56 -18.99
C GLY A 437 -21.63 2.01 -18.63
N SER A 438 -20.63 2.36 -19.44
CA SER A 438 -19.23 1.95 -19.26
C SER A 438 -18.32 3.01 -18.62
N GLY A 439 -18.92 3.97 -17.89
CA GLY A 439 -18.17 4.91 -17.08
C GLY A 439 -17.53 4.23 -15.85
N PRO A 440 -16.80 4.99 -15.02
CA PRO A 440 -16.09 4.44 -13.86
C PRO A 440 -16.97 3.57 -12.95
N ALA A 441 -18.18 4.03 -12.61
CA ALA A 441 -19.10 3.26 -11.77
C ALA A 441 -19.47 1.89 -12.38
N GLY A 442 -19.76 1.86 -13.69
CA GLY A 442 -20.09 0.63 -14.41
C GLY A 442 -18.90 -0.32 -14.49
N LEU A 443 -17.71 0.18 -14.80
CA LEU A 443 -16.49 -0.63 -14.89
C LEU A 443 -16.10 -1.23 -13.53
N ALA A 444 -16.19 -0.48 -12.44
CA ALA A 444 -15.98 -1.02 -11.10
C ALA A 444 -17.01 -2.09 -10.72
N CYS A 445 -18.30 -1.81 -10.96
CA CYS A 445 -19.37 -2.77 -10.67
C CYS A 445 -19.16 -4.07 -11.45
N ALA A 446 -18.84 -3.95 -12.75
CA ALA A 446 -18.62 -5.09 -13.62
C ALA A 446 -17.39 -5.93 -13.22
N GLY A 447 -16.27 -5.28 -12.90
CA GLY A 447 -15.05 -5.97 -12.48
C GLY A 447 -15.22 -6.72 -11.16
N ASP A 448 -15.83 -6.08 -10.15
CA ASP A 448 -16.06 -6.72 -8.85
C ASP A 448 -17.03 -7.90 -9.01
N LEU A 449 -18.14 -7.75 -9.75
CA LEU A 449 -19.09 -8.85 -9.98
C LEU A 449 -18.51 -10.00 -10.81
N ALA A 450 -17.68 -9.71 -11.81
CA ALA A 450 -17.02 -10.75 -12.59
C ALA A 450 -16.04 -11.57 -11.72
N ARG A 451 -15.28 -10.93 -10.83
CA ARG A 451 -14.42 -11.63 -9.85
C ARG A 451 -15.22 -12.54 -8.90
N LYS A 452 -16.47 -12.19 -8.61
CA LYS A 452 -17.39 -13.00 -7.78
C LYS A 452 -18.10 -14.11 -8.56
N GLY A 453 -17.85 -14.24 -9.86
CA GLY A 453 -18.43 -15.30 -10.69
C GLY A 453 -19.78 -14.95 -11.31
N ALA A 454 -20.16 -13.66 -11.39
CA ALA A 454 -21.34 -13.26 -12.18
C ALA A 454 -21.03 -13.23 -13.68
N ALA A 455 -22.01 -13.58 -14.52
CA ALA A 455 -21.95 -13.35 -15.96
C ALA A 455 -22.37 -11.90 -16.25
N VAL A 456 -21.37 -11.02 -16.45
CA VAL A 456 -21.59 -9.57 -16.60
C VAL A 456 -21.60 -9.16 -18.07
N THR A 457 -22.62 -8.41 -18.47
CA THR A 457 -22.64 -7.69 -19.76
C THR A 457 -22.78 -6.19 -19.52
N VAL A 458 -21.82 -5.41 -20.00
CA VAL A 458 -21.83 -3.94 -19.96
C VAL A 458 -22.39 -3.41 -21.28
N TYR A 459 -23.49 -2.68 -21.22
CA TYR A 459 -24.10 -2.00 -22.35
C TYR A 459 -23.68 -0.54 -22.39
N GLU A 460 -23.10 -0.11 -23.51
CA GLU A 460 -22.59 1.24 -23.72
C GLU A 460 -23.27 1.91 -24.91
N ALA A 461 -23.68 3.17 -24.74
CA ALA A 461 -24.37 3.94 -25.76
C ALA A 461 -23.42 4.35 -26.90
N LEU A 462 -22.18 4.72 -26.56
CA LEU A 462 -21.16 5.11 -27.53
C LEU A 462 -20.50 3.90 -28.20
N HIS A 463 -19.71 4.17 -29.23
CA HIS A 463 -18.93 3.16 -29.95
C HIS A 463 -17.65 2.75 -29.22
N VAL A 464 -17.33 3.39 -28.08
CA VAL A 464 -16.17 3.09 -27.22
C VAL A 464 -16.57 2.92 -25.76
N VAL A 465 -15.76 2.17 -25.01
CA VAL A 465 -15.92 1.89 -23.58
C VAL A 465 -15.10 2.89 -22.76
N GLY A 466 -15.65 3.41 -21.66
CA GLY A 466 -14.92 4.24 -20.68
C GLY A 466 -15.65 5.50 -20.21
N GLY A 467 -16.77 5.86 -20.84
CA GLY A 467 -17.53 7.07 -20.50
C GLY A 467 -16.65 8.33 -20.49
N VAL A 468 -16.78 9.15 -19.44
CA VAL A 468 -16.04 10.42 -19.30
C VAL A 468 -14.52 10.27 -19.39
N LEU A 469 -13.99 9.08 -19.08
CA LEU A 469 -12.56 8.80 -19.20
C LEU A 469 -12.09 8.91 -20.66
N LYS A 470 -12.94 8.56 -21.63
CA LYS A 470 -12.65 8.62 -23.08
C LYS A 470 -13.10 9.93 -23.72
N TYR A 471 -14.37 10.31 -23.54
CA TYR A 471 -14.91 11.48 -24.27
C TYR A 471 -14.66 12.82 -23.55
N GLY A 472 -14.49 12.80 -22.23
CA GLY A 472 -14.42 14.02 -21.41
C GLY A 472 -12.99 14.43 -21.08
N ILE A 473 -12.26 13.56 -20.36
CA ILE A 473 -10.90 13.85 -19.89
C ILE A 473 -9.93 13.80 -21.09
N PRO A 474 -9.15 14.86 -21.37
CA PRO A 474 -8.19 14.87 -22.47
C PRO A 474 -6.99 13.92 -22.28
N SER A 475 -6.37 13.51 -23.38
CA SER A 475 -5.24 12.57 -23.38
C SER A 475 -3.99 13.11 -22.67
N PHE A 476 -3.79 14.44 -22.65
CA PHE A 476 -2.69 15.07 -21.94
C PHE A 476 -2.80 14.96 -20.40
N ARG A 477 -3.96 14.54 -19.88
CA ARG A 477 -4.20 14.24 -18.46
C ARG A 477 -4.42 12.75 -18.21
N LEU A 478 -5.09 12.07 -19.14
CA LEU A 478 -5.38 10.64 -19.06
C LEU A 478 -5.16 9.96 -20.41
N PRO A 479 -4.01 9.29 -20.62
CA PRO A 479 -3.69 8.61 -21.87
C PRO A 479 -4.74 7.56 -22.25
N ARG A 480 -5.07 7.49 -23.55
CA ARG A 480 -6.06 6.54 -24.07
C ARG A 480 -5.61 5.09 -23.90
N THR A 481 -4.32 4.84 -24.10
CA THR A 481 -3.67 3.53 -23.92
C THR A 481 -3.82 3.00 -22.50
N THR A 482 -3.76 3.88 -21.49
CA THR A 482 -3.99 3.50 -20.08
C THR A 482 -5.41 2.98 -19.90
N ILE A 483 -6.41 3.68 -20.43
CA ILE A 483 -7.83 3.26 -20.32
C ILE A 483 -8.04 1.93 -21.05
N ASP A 484 -7.50 1.78 -22.25
CA ASP A 484 -7.64 0.57 -23.06
C ASP A 484 -7.01 -0.65 -22.38
N ARG A 485 -5.87 -0.47 -21.72
CA ARG A 485 -5.20 -1.51 -20.94
C ARG A 485 -6.08 -1.99 -19.78
N GLU A 486 -6.68 -1.06 -19.02
CA GLU A 486 -7.56 -1.42 -17.90
C GLU A 486 -8.86 -2.09 -18.38
N VAL A 487 -9.47 -1.61 -19.47
CA VAL A 487 -10.67 -2.24 -20.06
C VAL A 487 -10.34 -3.63 -20.64
N SER A 488 -9.15 -3.79 -21.23
CA SER A 488 -8.69 -5.09 -21.71
C SER A 488 -8.56 -6.10 -20.58
N ALA A 489 -8.06 -5.69 -19.40
CA ALA A 489 -7.98 -6.54 -18.23
C ALA A 489 -9.37 -7.02 -17.77
N LEU A 490 -10.39 -6.16 -17.79
CA LEU A 490 -11.78 -6.55 -17.51
C LEU A 490 -12.34 -7.51 -18.56
N SER A 491 -11.99 -7.32 -19.83
CA SER A 491 -12.40 -8.23 -20.90
C SER A 491 -11.79 -9.63 -20.71
N LYS A 492 -10.50 -9.70 -20.32
CA LYS A 492 -9.81 -10.96 -19.98
C LYS A 492 -10.41 -11.64 -18.74
N LEU A 493 -10.91 -10.87 -17.78
CA LEU A 493 -11.66 -11.36 -16.62
C LEU A 493 -13.03 -11.98 -16.99
N GLY A 494 -13.51 -11.77 -18.22
CA GLY A 494 -14.78 -12.33 -18.71
C GLY A 494 -15.94 -11.34 -18.75
N VAL A 495 -15.70 -10.04 -18.56
CA VAL A 495 -16.72 -9.00 -18.76
C VAL A 495 -16.99 -8.83 -20.26
N ARG A 496 -18.26 -8.96 -20.67
CA ARG A 496 -18.69 -8.70 -22.06
C ARG A 496 -19.07 -7.24 -22.24
N PHE A 497 -18.58 -6.59 -23.28
CA PHE A 497 -18.94 -5.21 -23.63
C PHE A 497 -19.79 -5.19 -24.92
N GLU A 498 -20.91 -4.49 -24.88
CA GLU A 498 -21.84 -4.29 -25.99
C GLU A 498 -22.02 -2.80 -26.25
N THR A 499 -21.32 -2.27 -27.25
CA THR A 499 -21.35 -0.85 -27.63
C THR A 499 -22.50 -0.54 -28.58
N ASN A 500 -22.79 0.76 -28.78
CA ASN A 500 -23.88 1.26 -29.60
C ASN A 500 -25.28 0.80 -29.13
N LYS A 501 -25.46 0.59 -27.82
CA LYS A 501 -26.71 0.18 -27.19
C LYS A 501 -27.19 1.26 -26.23
N VAL A 502 -28.15 2.06 -26.68
CA VAL A 502 -28.78 3.10 -25.85
C VAL A 502 -29.91 2.47 -25.04
N ILE A 503 -29.65 2.07 -23.80
CA ILE A 503 -30.69 1.54 -22.91
C ILE A 503 -31.73 2.63 -22.62
N GLY A 504 -33.00 2.25 -22.68
CA GLY A 504 -34.18 3.11 -22.73
C GLY A 504 -34.67 3.45 -24.15
N LYS A 505 -33.91 3.08 -25.18
CA LYS A 505 -34.29 3.21 -26.60
C LYS A 505 -34.11 1.91 -27.39
N THR A 506 -32.95 1.28 -27.27
CA THR A 506 -32.67 -0.02 -27.91
C THR A 506 -33.42 -1.13 -27.19
N PHE A 507 -33.31 -1.16 -25.85
CA PHE A 507 -34.06 -2.02 -24.95
C PHE A 507 -34.38 -1.25 -23.67
N THR A 508 -35.49 -1.55 -22.99
CA THR A 508 -35.82 -0.97 -21.67
C THR A 508 -35.23 -1.80 -20.52
N ILE A 509 -35.27 -1.26 -19.29
CA ILE A 509 -34.87 -2.01 -18.08
C ILE A 509 -35.76 -3.26 -17.89
N ASP A 510 -37.06 -3.13 -18.15
CA ASP A 510 -38.01 -4.25 -18.07
C ASP A 510 -37.68 -5.36 -19.09
N GLN A 511 -37.25 -5.00 -20.30
CA GLN A 511 -36.82 -5.97 -21.32
C GLN A 511 -35.51 -6.67 -20.93
N LEU A 512 -34.57 -5.94 -20.32
CA LEU A 512 -33.34 -6.55 -19.79
C LEU A 512 -33.68 -7.61 -18.73
N MET A 513 -34.53 -7.28 -17.76
CA MET A 513 -34.88 -8.20 -16.68
C MET A 513 -35.77 -9.36 -17.15
N GLY A 514 -36.80 -9.07 -17.96
CA GLY A 514 -37.78 -10.05 -18.41
C GLY A 514 -37.33 -10.85 -19.63
N GLU A 515 -37.32 -10.23 -20.81
CA GLU A 515 -37.07 -10.91 -22.10
C GLU A 515 -35.64 -11.44 -22.22
N MET A 516 -34.65 -10.69 -21.71
CA MET A 516 -33.23 -11.04 -21.83
C MET A 516 -32.69 -11.83 -20.62
N GLY A 517 -33.53 -12.05 -19.60
CA GLY A 517 -33.26 -12.92 -18.45
C GLY A 517 -32.09 -12.47 -17.57
N TYR A 518 -31.91 -11.17 -17.36
CA TYR A 518 -30.94 -10.66 -16.39
C TYR A 518 -31.51 -10.70 -14.97
N ASP A 519 -30.77 -11.26 -14.01
CA ASP A 519 -31.16 -11.34 -12.61
C ASP A 519 -31.09 -9.99 -11.88
N ALA A 520 -30.18 -9.11 -12.32
CA ALA A 520 -30.02 -7.77 -11.79
C ALA A 520 -29.53 -6.79 -12.87
N VAL A 521 -29.86 -5.51 -12.68
CA VAL A 521 -29.42 -4.40 -13.53
C VAL A 521 -28.76 -3.32 -12.66
N PHE A 522 -27.56 -2.87 -13.06
CA PHE A 522 -26.91 -1.70 -12.47
C PHE A 522 -26.91 -0.53 -13.46
N ILE A 523 -27.38 0.64 -13.03
CA ILE A 523 -27.47 1.84 -13.86
C ILE A 523 -26.35 2.81 -13.47
N GLY A 524 -25.38 2.98 -14.36
CA GLY A 524 -24.20 3.84 -14.20
C GLY A 524 -24.01 4.81 -15.37
N THR A 525 -25.11 5.36 -15.91
CA THR A 525 -25.12 6.21 -17.12
C THR A 525 -24.52 7.61 -16.92
N GLY A 526 -24.24 7.99 -15.68
CA GLY A 526 -23.73 9.31 -15.31
C GLY A 526 -24.69 10.47 -15.57
N ALA A 527 -24.18 11.70 -15.43
CA ALA A 527 -24.92 12.95 -15.70
C ALA A 527 -24.32 13.65 -16.92
N GLY A 528 -24.78 13.30 -18.12
CA GLY A 528 -24.19 13.78 -19.38
C GLY A 528 -24.92 14.92 -20.08
N PHE A 529 -25.99 15.48 -19.51
CA PHE A 529 -26.83 16.48 -20.19
C PHE A 529 -26.31 17.92 -19.93
N PRO A 530 -25.95 18.72 -20.94
CA PRO A 530 -25.33 20.04 -20.72
C PRO A 530 -26.31 21.08 -20.15
N THR A 531 -25.75 22.12 -19.51
CA THR A 531 -26.51 23.25 -18.97
C THR A 531 -26.12 24.54 -19.69
N PHE A 532 -27.15 25.31 -20.04
CA PHE A 532 -27.08 26.59 -20.74
C PHE A 532 -27.75 27.66 -19.87
N LEU A 533 -27.38 28.93 -20.04
CA LEU A 533 -27.85 30.04 -19.20
C LEU A 533 -29.15 30.67 -19.69
N GLY A 534 -29.51 30.49 -20.96
CA GLY A 534 -30.67 31.13 -21.57
C GLY A 534 -30.45 32.62 -21.84
N ILE A 535 -29.20 33.05 -22.08
CA ILE A 535 -28.87 34.45 -22.38
C ILE A 535 -28.99 34.74 -23.89
N PRO A 536 -29.23 36.01 -24.29
CA PRO A 536 -29.24 36.38 -25.70
C PRO A 536 -27.92 36.00 -26.41
N GLY A 537 -28.03 35.51 -27.64
CA GLY A 537 -26.88 35.10 -28.48
C GLY A 537 -26.34 33.69 -28.23
N GLU A 538 -26.85 32.95 -27.25
CA GLU A 538 -26.39 31.58 -26.91
C GLU A 538 -26.58 30.54 -28.04
N GLN A 539 -27.41 30.83 -29.04
CA GLN A 539 -27.68 29.95 -30.19
C GLN A 539 -26.75 30.21 -31.39
N ALA A 540 -25.74 31.07 -31.26
CA ALA A 540 -24.77 31.33 -32.32
C ALA A 540 -23.91 30.08 -32.62
N GLY A 541 -23.54 29.88 -33.89
CA GLY A 541 -22.88 28.65 -34.35
C GLY A 541 -21.48 28.39 -33.76
N GLN A 542 -20.84 29.39 -33.14
CA GLN A 542 -19.55 29.26 -32.46
C GLN A 542 -19.70 29.11 -30.93
N VAL A 543 -20.91 28.86 -30.44
CA VAL A 543 -21.18 28.52 -29.04
C VAL A 543 -21.20 27.01 -28.88
N TYR A 544 -20.35 26.49 -28.00
CA TYR A 544 -20.27 25.07 -27.70
C TYR A 544 -20.73 24.78 -26.27
N SER A 545 -21.32 23.61 -26.07
CA SER A 545 -21.21 22.97 -24.75
C SER A 545 -19.84 22.32 -24.60
N ALA A 546 -19.31 22.29 -23.38
CA ALA A 546 -18.07 21.56 -23.10
C ALA A 546 -18.17 20.08 -23.53
N ASN A 547 -19.35 19.47 -23.38
CA ASN A 547 -19.59 18.09 -23.80
C ASN A 547 -19.39 17.91 -25.31
N GLU A 548 -19.95 18.80 -26.13
CA GLU A 548 -19.74 18.75 -27.58
C GLU A 548 -18.28 18.97 -27.93
N PHE A 549 -17.68 20.05 -27.42
CA PHE A 549 -16.31 20.44 -27.74
C PHE A 549 -15.31 19.32 -27.40
N LEU A 550 -15.36 18.81 -26.16
CA LEU A 550 -14.49 17.74 -25.72
C LEU A 550 -14.78 16.42 -26.44
N THR A 551 -16.04 16.09 -26.76
CA THR A 551 -16.34 14.86 -27.52
C THR A 551 -15.75 14.94 -28.93
N ARG A 552 -15.91 16.06 -29.63
CA ARG A 552 -15.32 16.25 -30.98
C ARG A 552 -13.81 16.07 -30.96
N VAL A 553 -13.14 16.62 -29.96
CA VAL A 553 -11.68 16.52 -29.85
C VAL A 553 -11.26 15.12 -29.39
N ASN A 554 -11.71 14.70 -28.22
CA ASN A 554 -11.19 13.52 -27.53
C ASN A 554 -11.63 12.19 -28.14
N LEU A 555 -12.86 12.13 -28.64
CA LEU A 555 -13.46 10.89 -29.16
C LEU A 555 -13.41 10.83 -30.68
N MET A 556 -13.67 11.96 -31.33
CA MET A 556 -13.84 12.01 -32.78
C MET A 556 -12.60 12.46 -33.56
N GLY A 557 -11.47 12.68 -32.88
CA GLY A 557 -10.19 13.03 -33.50
C GLY A 557 -10.14 14.46 -34.06
N GLY A 558 -10.91 15.38 -33.50
CA GLY A 558 -11.03 16.75 -34.03
C GLY A 558 -9.74 17.58 -34.01
N ASP A 559 -8.74 17.15 -33.23
CA ASP A 559 -7.37 17.69 -33.22
C ASP A 559 -6.51 17.21 -34.41
N HIS A 560 -6.96 16.22 -35.17
CA HIS A 560 -6.27 15.63 -36.31
C HIS A 560 -6.92 15.99 -37.66
N PHE A 561 -7.91 16.88 -37.69
CA PHE A 561 -8.53 17.35 -38.93
C PHE A 561 -7.48 18.03 -39.86
N PRO A 562 -7.46 17.77 -41.19
CA PRO A 562 -8.45 17.01 -41.98
C PRO A 562 -8.11 15.52 -42.17
N PHE A 563 -7.16 14.96 -41.42
CA PHE A 563 -6.82 13.53 -41.52
C PHE A 563 -7.89 12.64 -40.88
N GLU A 564 -8.55 13.15 -39.85
CA GLU A 564 -9.80 12.60 -39.29
C GLU A 564 -10.99 13.48 -39.72
N ASP A 565 -12.18 12.87 -39.83
CA ASP A 565 -13.33 13.48 -40.51
C ASP A 565 -14.04 14.58 -39.69
N THR A 566 -13.85 14.63 -38.37
CA THR A 566 -14.63 15.53 -37.50
C THR A 566 -13.97 16.90 -37.34
N PRO A 567 -14.59 18.01 -37.77
CA PRO A 567 -14.04 19.34 -37.57
C PRO A 567 -14.35 19.91 -36.18
N VAL A 568 -13.50 20.84 -35.75
CA VAL A 568 -13.71 21.73 -34.59
C VAL A 568 -13.56 23.17 -35.07
N ALA A 569 -14.68 23.88 -35.25
CA ALA A 569 -14.65 25.28 -35.67
C ALA A 569 -14.39 26.18 -34.45
N MET A 570 -13.21 26.81 -34.39
CA MET A 570 -12.78 27.64 -33.26
C MET A 570 -12.07 28.90 -33.78
N GLY A 571 -12.36 30.04 -33.17
CA GLY A 571 -11.66 31.29 -33.44
C GLY A 571 -10.33 31.43 -32.71
N LYS A 572 -9.69 32.59 -32.86
CA LYS A 572 -8.42 32.93 -32.20
C LYS A 572 -8.62 33.33 -30.75
N ARG A 573 -9.74 33.98 -30.41
CA ARG A 573 -10.11 34.40 -29.06
C ARG A 573 -11.25 33.53 -28.52
N VAL A 574 -10.93 32.71 -27.52
CA VAL A 574 -11.86 31.73 -26.94
C VAL A 574 -12.20 32.11 -25.50
N VAL A 575 -13.49 32.07 -25.16
CA VAL A 575 -14.00 32.23 -23.81
C VAL A 575 -14.57 30.90 -23.31
N VAL A 576 -14.18 30.47 -22.12
CA VAL A 576 -14.77 29.32 -21.43
C VAL A 576 -15.46 29.80 -20.16
N LEU A 577 -16.73 29.41 -19.99
CA LEU A 577 -17.56 29.78 -18.86
C LEU A 577 -17.50 28.70 -17.78
N GLY A 578 -16.91 29.03 -16.63
CA GLY A 578 -16.76 28.13 -15.48
C GLY A 578 -15.30 27.86 -15.10
N ALA A 579 -15.09 27.28 -13.91
CA ALA A 579 -13.75 26.99 -13.37
C ALA A 579 -13.63 25.58 -12.76
N GLY A 580 -14.46 24.63 -13.20
CA GLY A 580 -14.33 23.20 -12.81
C GLY A 580 -13.32 22.46 -13.68
N ASN A 581 -13.09 21.17 -13.41
CA ASN A 581 -12.16 20.35 -14.21
C ASN A 581 -12.52 20.35 -15.69
N THR A 582 -13.80 20.25 -16.03
CA THR A 582 -14.30 20.35 -17.41
C THR A 582 -13.92 21.69 -18.07
N ALA A 583 -13.94 22.79 -17.31
CA ALA A 583 -13.53 24.09 -17.82
C ALA A 583 -12.02 24.14 -18.05
N MET A 584 -11.22 23.63 -17.11
CA MET A 584 -9.76 23.52 -17.28
C MET A 584 -9.40 22.69 -18.51
N ASP A 585 -10.10 21.58 -18.73
CA ASP A 585 -9.93 20.74 -19.91
C ASP A 585 -10.25 21.52 -21.19
N CYS A 586 -11.38 22.23 -21.26
CA CYS A 586 -11.74 23.05 -22.43
C CYS A 586 -10.74 24.17 -22.71
N LEU A 587 -10.29 24.89 -21.67
CA LEU A 587 -9.32 25.97 -21.80
C LEU A 587 -8.00 25.46 -22.41
N ARG A 588 -7.49 24.36 -21.85
CA ARG A 588 -6.21 23.76 -22.24
C ARG A 588 -6.27 23.08 -23.60
N VAL A 589 -7.40 22.48 -23.96
CA VAL A 589 -7.66 21.97 -25.31
C VAL A 589 -7.72 23.11 -26.33
N SER A 590 -8.44 24.20 -26.01
CA SER A 590 -8.53 25.37 -26.90
C SER A 590 -7.15 25.95 -27.21
N ARG A 591 -6.28 26.02 -26.20
CA ARG A 591 -4.89 26.46 -26.38
C ARG A 591 -4.11 25.53 -27.33
N ARG A 592 -4.27 24.21 -27.20
CA ARG A 592 -3.60 23.20 -28.03
C ARG A 592 -4.08 23.18 -29.48
N LEU A 593 -5.35 23.50 -29.70
CA LEU A 593 -5.93 23.67 -31.03
C LEU A 593 -5.52 24.99 -31.72
N GLY A 594 -4.69 25.82 -31.07
CA GLY A 594 -4.08 26.99 -31.68
C GLY A 594 -4.77 28.32 -31.37
N ALA A 595 -5.66 28.39 -30.38
CA ALA A 595 -6.21 29.67 -29.92
C ALA A 595 -5.09 30.61 -29.43
N GLU A 596 -5.09 31.86 -29.92
CA GLU A 596 -4.09 32.88 -29.57
C GLU A 596 -4.31 33.38 -28.14
N GLU A 597 -5.57 33.60 -27.76
CA GLU A 597 -5.99 34.03 -26.42
C GLU A 597 -7.13 33.15 -25.91
N VAL A 598 -7.02 32.70 -24.67
CA VAL A 598 -8.01 31.84 -24.02
C VAL A 598 -8.35 32.41 -22.64
N HIS A 599 -9.62 32.71 -22.41
CA HIS A 599 -10.13 33.34 -21.20
C HIS A 599 -11.06 32.41 -20.42
N CYS A 600 -10.77 32.23 -19.14
CA CYS A 600 -11.66 31.62 -18.16
C CYS A 600 -12.51 32.71 -17.51
N LEU A 601 -13.82 32.71 -17.75
CA LEU A 601 -14.75 33.61 -17.07
C LEU A 601 -15.44 32.85 -15.94
N TYR A 602 -15.21 33.29 -14.70
CA TYR A 602 -15.78 32.63 -13.53
C TYR A 602 -16.43 33.63 -12.58
N ARG A 603 -17.66 33.29 -12.16
CA ARG A 603 -18.48 34.15 -11.29
C ARG A 603 -17.98 34.29 -9.86
N ARG A 604 -16.98 33.51 -9.43
CA ARG A 604 -16.36 33.58 -8.09
C ARG A 604 -14.86 33.82 -8.20
N THR A 605 -14.13 33.68 -7.09
CA THR A 605 -12.67 33.83 -7.09
C THR A 605 -11.98 32.49 -7.31
N GLU A 606 -10.66 32.55 -7.44
CA GLU A 606 -9.79 31.39 -7.52
C GLU A 606 -9.98 30.43 -6.33
N ALA A 607 -10.17 30.95 -5.12
CA ALA A 607 -10.33 30.13 -3.92
C ALA A 607 -11.60 29.27 -3.94
N GLU A 608 -12.63 29.68 -4.68
CA GLU A 608 -13.86 28.90 -4.86
C GLU A 608 -13.88 28.07 -6.15
N ALA A 609 -12.78 28.01 -6.91
CA ALA A 609 -12.67 27.20 -8.12
C ALA A 609 -12.71 25.70 -7.76
N PRO A 610 -13.65 24.91 -8.30
CA PRO A 610 -13.79 23.50 -7.94
C PRO A 610 -12.89 22.55 -8.75
N CYS A 611 -12.00 23.07 -9.60
CA CYS A 611 -11.03 22.25 -10.34
C CYS A 611 -9.89 21.77 -9.44
N ARG A 612 -9.18 20.74 -9.88
CA ARG A 612 -7.93 20.30 -9.28
C ARG A 612 -6.91 21.45 -9.29
N VAL A 613 -6.22 21.65 -8.17
CA VAL A 613 -5.23 22.74 -8.00
C VAL A 613 -4.09 22.58 -9.00
N GLU A 614 -3.67 21.34 -9.25
CA GLU A 614 -2.65 21.00 -10.25
C GLU A 614 -3.04 21.46 -11.66
N GLU A 615 -4.30 21.22 -12.06
CA GLU A 615 -4.80 21.55 -13.39
C GLU A 615 -4.96 23.06 -13.59
N LEU A 616 -5.35 23.78 -12.53
CA LEU A 616 -5.41 25.23 -12.53
C LEU A 616 -4.01 25.83 -12.70
N ARG A 617 -3.01 25.30 -11.99
CA ARG A 617 -1.60 25.70 -12.16
C ARG A 617 -1.11 25.44 -13.58
N HIS A 618 -1.35 24.24 -14.11
CA HIS A 618 -0.96 23.90 -15.49
C HIS A 618 -1.61 24.83 -16.52
N ALA A 619 -2.89 25.17 -16.33
CA ALA A 619 -3.58 26.11 -17.20
C ALA A 619 -2.94 27.51 -17.18
N LYS A 620 -2.58 28.03 -16.00
CA LYS A 620 -1.84 29.30 -15.86
C LYS A 620 -0.46 29.25 -16.54
N GLU A 621 0.29 28.18 -16.30
CA GLU A 621 1.62 27.97 -16.91
C GLU A 621 1.54 27.89 -18.45
N GLU A 622 0.44 27.37 -19.00
CA GLU A 622 0.17 27.29 -20.45
C GLU A 622 -0.33 28.61 -21.08
N GLY A 623 -0.48 29.67 -20.27
CA GLY A 623 -0.80 31.02 -20.71
C GLY A 623 -2.30 31.35 -20.80
N ILE A 624 -3.16 30.63 -20.06
CA ILE A 624 -4.59 30.92 -19.99
C ILE A 624 -4.87 32.13 -19.09
N HIS A 625 -5.73 33.03 -19.53
CA HIS A 625 -6.15 34.21 -18.77
C HIS A 625 -7.36 33.88 -17.88
N PHE A 626 -7.31 34.32 -16.62
CA PHE A 626 -8.39 34.09 -15.65
C PHE A 626 -9.06 35.40 -15.28
N ASN A 627 -10.35 35.50 -15.57
CA ASN A 627 -11.20 36.62 -15.23
C ASN A 627 -12.18 36.14 -14.15
N TRP A 628 -11.86 36.53 -12.91
CA TRP A 628 -12.65 36.20 -11.73
C TRP A 628 -13.78 37.20 -11.51
N LEU A 629 -14.78 36.79 -10.73
CA LEU A 629 -15.92 37.63 -10.34
C LEU A 629 -16.67 38.24 -11.54
N VAL A 630 -16.89 37.45 -12.57
CA VAL A 630 -17.68 37.85 -13.75
C VAL A 630 -18.70 36.79 -14.13
N SER A 631 -19.92 37.21 -14.48
CA SER A 631 -20.99 36.34 -14.95
C SER A 631 -21.52 36.84 -16.29
N PRO A 632 -21.64 36.00 -17.32
CA PRO A 632 -22.10 36.43 -18.64
C PRO A 632 -23.58 36.81 -18.63
N THR A 633 -23.92 37.83 -19.43
CA THR A 633 -25.29 38.36 -19.57
C THR A 633 -25.78 38.39 -21.01
N GLU A 634 -24.89 38.52 -22.00
CA GLU A 634 -25.23 38.54 -23.42
C GLU A 634 -24.04 38.08 -24.26
N ILE A 635 -24.29 37.34 -25.35
CA ILE A 635 -23.31 37.07 -26.41
C ILE A 635 -23.68 37.91 -27.62
N GLN A 636 -22.79 38.82 -28.02
CA GLN A 636 -23.00 39.69 -29.16
C GLN A 636 -22.55 39.00 -30.45
N THR A 637 -23.39 39.08 -31.48
CA THR A 637 -23.10 38.53 -32.80
C THR A 637 -22.88 39.63 -33.85
N ASP A 638 -22.13 39.31 -34.90
CA ASP A 638 -22.03 40.15 -36.10
C ASP A 638 -23.29 40.07 -36.98
N GLU A 639 -23.32 40.80 -38.08
CA GLU A 639 -24.44 40.83 -39.04
C GLU A 639 -24.74 39.47 -39.69
N LYS A 640 -23.78 38.55 -39.68
CA LYS A 640 -23.92 37.18 -40.20
C LYS A 640 -24.31 36.18 -39.12
N GLY A 641 -24.47 36.63 -37.87
CA GLY A 641 -24.81 35.78 -36.72
C GLY A 641 -23.61 35.08 -36.08
N ASN A 642 -22.37 35.47 -36.39
CA ASN A 642 -21.19 34.90 -35.75
C ASN A 642 -20.88 35.60 -34.42
N VAL A 643 -20.36 34.85 -33.44
CA VAL A 643 -19.92 35.42 -32.16
C VAL A 643 -18.84 36.48 -32.38
N LYS A 644 -19.02 37.66 -31.78
CA LYS A 644 -18.08 38.81 -31.83
C LYS A 644 -17.55 39.18 -30.44
N ALA A 645 -18.40 39.11 -29.42
CA ALA A 645 -18.05 39.45 -28.05
C ALA A 645 -19.00 38.82 -27.04
N ILE A 646 -18.61 38.82 -25.77
CA ILE A 646 -19.46 38.45 -24.64
C ILE A 646 -19.49 39.59 -23.63
N VAL A 647 -20.69 39.98 -23.22
CA VAL A 647 -20.93 40.96 -22.16
C VAL A 647 -21.07 40.20 -20.85
N VAL A 648 -20.38 40.70 -19.83
CA VAL A 648 -20.43 40.15 -18.48
C VAL A 648 -20.79 41.22 -17.46
N GLN A 649 -21.44 40.78 -16.41
CA GLN A 649 -21.71 41.51 -15.18
C GLN A 649 -20.59 41.23 -14.17
N LYS A 650 -19.99 42.28 -13.59
CA LYS A 650 -19.06 42.15 -12.46
C LYS A 650 -19.80 41.71 -11.21
N MET A 651 -19.16 40.85 -10.43
CA MET A 651 -19.69 40.25 -9.22
C MET A 651 -18.84 40.65 -8.02
N GLU A 652 -19.42 40.57 -6.84
CA GLU A 652 -18.72 40.56 -5.55
C GLU A 652 -19.11 39.31 -4.76
N LEU A 653 -18.31 38.95 -3.74
CA LEU A 653 -18.62 37.81 -2.90
C LEU A 653 -19.51 38.23 -1.73
N GLY A 654 -20.71 37.66 -1.66
CA GLY A 654 -21.58 37.70 -0.49
C GLY A 654 -21.26 36.59 0.51
N GLU A 655 -22.28 36.22 1.29
CA GLU A 655 -22.21 35.15 2.29
C GLU A 655 -22.04 33.76 1.66
N PRO A 656 -21.42 32.80 2.38
CA PRO A 656 -21.37 31.39 1.97
C PRO A 656 -22.74 30.81 1.58
N ASP A 657 -22.77 30.07 0.48
CA ASP A 657 -23.89 29.22 0.11
C ASP A 657 -23.88 27.90 0.87
N LYS A 658 -24.86 27.05 0.58
CA LYS A 658 -25.04 25.75 1.24
C LYS A 658 -23.92 24.75 0.91
N SER A 659 -23.07 25.04 -0.08
CA SER A 659 -21.83 24.29 -0.37
C SER A 659 -20.60 24.86 0.35
N GLY A 660 -20.78 25.86 1.23
CA GLY A 660 -19.70 26.55 1.94
C GLY A 660 -18.97 27.60 1.11
N ARG A 661 -19.32 27.78 -0.17
CA ARG A 661 -18.65 28.72 -1.07
C ARG A 661 -19.39 30.05 -1.10
N ARG A 662 -18.67 31.17 -1.08
CA ARG A 662 -19.29 32.51 -1.10
C ARG A 662 -20.15 32.71 -2.34
N ARG A 663 -21.36 33.26 -2.15
CA ARG A 663 -22.31 33.52 -3.22
C ARG A 663 -21.82 34.69 -4.07
N PRO A 664 -21.88 34.59 -5.40
CA PRO A 664 -21.62 35.74 -6.27
C PRO A 664 -22.86 36.64 -6.28
N VAL A 665 -22.66 37.93 -6.01
CA VAL A 665 -23.69 38.97 -6.01
C VAL A 665 -23.34 39.98 -7.11
N PRO A 666 -24.27 40.36 -8.00
CA PRO A 666 -23.98 41.31 -9.07
C PRO A 666 -23.74 42.72 -8.51
N ILE A 667 -22.70 43.40 -9.00
CA ILE A 667 -22.44 44.81 -8.71
C ILE A 667 -23.28 45.65 -9.68
N GLU A 668 -24.30 46.33 -9.18
CA GLU A 668 -25.27 47.04 -10.02
C GLU A 668 -24.61 48.00 -11.04
N GLY A 669 -24.99 47.86 -12.32
CA GLY A 669 -24.49 48.70 -13.42
C GLY A 669 -23.07 48.41 -13.91
N ALA A 670 -22.34 47.47 -13.29
CA ALA A 670 -20.95 47.18 -13.64
C ALA A 670 -20.80 46.09 -14.72
N PHE A 671 -20.91 46.48 -15.99
CA PHE A 671 -20.71 45.58 -17.14
C PHE A 671 -19.33 45.72 -17.77
N GLU A 672 -18.82 44.63 -18.34
CA GLU A 672 -17.58 44.58 -19.12
C GLU A 672 -17.81 43.74 -20.38
N THR A 673 -17.10 44.04 -21.47
CA THR A 673 -17.23 43.32 -22.74
C THR A 673 -15.90 42.72 -23.13
N PHE A 674 -15.90 41.42 -23.44
CA PHE A 674 -14.74 40.66 -23.90
C PHE A 674 -14.92 40.28 -25.36
N GLU A 675 -14.03 40.73 -26.24
CA GLU A 675 -14.02 40.31 -27.64
C GLU A 675 -13.66 38.82 -27.73
N CYS A 676 -14.49 38.04 -28.40
CA CYS A 676 -14.25 36.61 -28.59
C CYS A 676 -15.00 36.12 -29.82
N GLU A 677 -14.53 35.01 -30.38
CA GLU A 677 -15.10 34.39 -31.57
C GLU A 677 -15.68 33.00 -31.26
N THR A 678 -15.45 32.49 -30.05
CA THR A 678 -15.93 31.18 -29.61
C THR A 678 -16.22 31.23 -28.11
N VAL A 679 -17.38 30.73 -27.70
CA VAL A 679 -17.80 30.64 -26.30
C VAL A 679 -18.10 29.18 -25.95
N ILE A 680 -17.51 28.67 -24.87
CA ILE A 680 -17.67 27.28 -24.43
C ILE A 680 -18.32 27.26 -23.04
N TYR A 681 -19.47 26.60 -22.93
CA TYR A 681 -20.21 26.43 -21.69
C TYR A 681 -19.70 25.22 -20.89
N ALA A 682 -19.04 25.49 -19.76
CA ALA A 682 -18.52 24.48 -18.83
C ALA A 682 -19.15 24.63 -17.42
N LEU A 683 -20.48 24.79 -17.38
CA LEU A 683 -21.26 25.10 -16.17
C LEU A 683 -21.73 23.86 -15.38
N GLY A 684 -21.35 22.67 -15.83
CA GLY A 684 -21.78 21.38 -15.27
C GLY A 684 -22.95 20.75 -16.04
N THR A 685 -23.29 19.54 -15.63
CA THR A 685 -24.21 18.66 -16.36
C THR A 685 -25.32 18.12 -15.45
N ARG A 686 -26.43 17.72 -16.08
CA ARG A 686 -27.63 17.15 -15.46
C ARG A 686 -27.84 15.70 -15.91
N ALA A 687 -28.71 14.99 -15.19
CA ALA A 687 -29.11 13.63 -15.57
C ALA A 687 -29.85 13.63 -16.93
N ASN A 688 -29.62 12.60 -17.73
CA ASN A 688 -30.32 12.42 -19.01
C ASN A 688 -31.66 11.70 -18.76
N PRO A 689 -32.82 12.23 -19.23
CA PRO A 689 -34.12 11.65 -18.95
C PRO A 689 -34.45 10.36 -19.73
N VAL A 690 -33.53 9.80 -20.53
CA VAL A 690 -33.82 8.59 -21.34
C VAL A 690 -34.24 7.40 -20.46
N ILE A 691 -33.52 7.13 -19.36
CA ILE A 691 -33.86 6.01 -18.46
C ILE A 691 -35.16 6.30 -17.70
N SER A 692 -35.30 7.49 -17.10
CA SER A 692 -36.50 7.85 -16.34
C SER A 692 -37.77 7.85 -17.19
N ARG A 693 -37.70 8.23 -18.48
CA ARG A 693 -38.83 8.17 -19.41
C ARG A 693 -39.20 6.75 -19.85
N SER A 694 -38.23 5.84 -19.89
CA SER A 694 -38.45 4.45 -20.32
C SER A 694 -38.76 3.49 -19.17
N ALA A 695 -38.52 3.90 -17.92
CA ALA A 695 -38.87 3.20 -16.70
C ALA A 695 -39.69 4.13 -15.77
N PRO A 696 -40.99 4.36 -16.05
CA PRO A 696 -41.80 5.34 -15.33
C PRO A 696 -42.01 5.01 -13.84
N ASN A 697 -41.85 3.74 -13.45
CA ASN A 697 -41.97 3.30 -12.07
C ASN A 697 -40.66 3.48 -11.27
N LEU A 698 -39.57 3.90 -11.90
CA LEU A 698 -38.30 4.17 -11.23
C LEU A 698 -38.38 5.53 -10.51
N SER A 699 -38.11 5.52 -9.21
CA SER A 699 -38.12 6.72 -8.37
C SER A 699 -36.95 7.63 -8.75
N VAL A 700 -37.26 8.87 -9.11
CA VAL A 700 -36.26 9.87 -9.53
C VAL A 700 -36.49 11.22 -8.86
N ARG A 701 -35.43 12.02 -8.73
CA ARG A 701 -35.47 13.41 -8.27
C ARG A 701 -35.16 14.38 -9.42
N GLY A 702 -35.90 15.49 -9.43
CA GLY A 702 -35.75 16.53 -10.45
C GLY A 702 -36.06 15.99 -11.84
N GLU A 703 -35.21 16.28 -12.82
CA GLU A 703 -35.43 15.89 -14.22
C GLU A 703 -34.83 14.52 -14.59
N GLY A 704 -34.28 13.74 -13.64
CA GLY A 704 -33.84 12.37 -13.93
C GLY A 704 -32.77 11.73 -13.03
N TYR A 705 -32.41 12.29 -11.88
CA TYR A 705 -31.48 11.62 -10.96
C TYR A 705 -32.16 10.46 -10.25
N ILE A 706 -31.52 9.28 -10.16
CA ILE A 706 -32.15 8.09 -9.60
C ILE A 706 -32.06 8.11 -8.08
N ASN A 707 -33.19 7.88 -7.41
CA ASN A 707 -33.23 7.71 -5.96
C ASN A 707 -32.79 6.29 -5.59
N VAL A 708 -31.81 6.17 -4.70
CA VAL A 708 -31.31 4.88 -4.19
C VAL A 708 -31.05 4.96 -2.70
N ASP A 709 -31.03 3.80 -2.04
CA ASP A 709 -30.44 3.68 -0.71
C ASP A 709 -28.92 3.93 -0.77
N GLN A 710 -28.40 4.81 0.08
CA GLN A 710 -26.99 5.22 -0.02
C GLN A 710 -26.01 4.12 0.37
N LYS A 711 -26.42 3.16 1.22
CA LYS A 711 -25.55 2.07 1.67
C LYS A 711 -25.43 0.97 0.62
N THR A 712 -26.55 0.60 0.00
CA THR A 712 -26.69 -0.55 -0.90
C THR A 712 -26.73 -0.19 -2.37
N GLN A 713 -27.04 1.08 -2.71
CA GLN A 713 -27.27 1.55 -4.08
C GLN A 713 -28.50 0.93 -4.76
N ALA A 714 -29.39 0.30 -4.00
CA ALA A 714 -30.63 -0.28 -4.51
C ALA A 714 -31.68 0.81 -4.77
N SER A 715 -32.38 0.70 -5.90
CA SER A 715 -33.51 1.57 -6.23
C SER A 715 -34.83 1.04 -5.65
N ASN A 716 -35.94 1.74 -5.87
CA ASN A 716 -37.25 1.24 -5.48
C ASN A 716 -37.74 0.02 -6.29
N LEU A 717 -37.06 -0.34 -7.39
CA LEU A 717 -37.42 -1.48 -8.22
C LEU A 717 -36.55 -2.70 -7.86
N PRO A 718 -37.14 -3.84 -7.45
CA PRO A 718 -36.41 -5.08 -7.21
C PRO A 718 -35.52 -5.50 -8.37
N GLY A 719 -34.29 -5.91 -8.07
CA GLY A 719 -33.25 -6.24 -9.05
C GLY A 719 -32.52 -5.04 -9.67
N VAL A 720 -32.96 -3.79 -9.44
CA VAL A 720 -32.40 -2.60 -10.08
C VAL A 720 -31.60 -1.74 -9.08
N PHE A 721 -30.34 -1.52 -9.40
CA PHE A 721 -29.39 -0.70 -8.65
C PHE A 721 -28.92 0.49 -9.50
N ALA A 722 -28.45 1.57 -8.88
CA ALA A 722 -27.86 2.69 -9.60
C ALA A 722 -26.75 3.36 -8.79
N GLY A 723 -25.72 3.88 -9.47
CA GLY A 723 -24.57 4.49 -8.79
C GLY A 723 -23.75 5.42 -9.67
N GLY A 724 -22.93 6.24 -9.02
CA GLY A 724 -22.15 7.30 -9.66
C GLY A 724 -22.97 8.55 -9.96
N ASP A 725 -22.56 9.31 -10.97
CA ASP A 725 -23.09 10.66 -11.22
C ASP A 725 -24.59 10.69 -11.55
N ILE A 726 -25.19 9.57 -11.97
CA ILE A 726 -26.65 9.47 -12.18
C ILE A 726 -27.44 9.53 -10.86
N VAL A 727 -26.79 9.28 -9.73
CA VAL A 727 -27.36 9.39 -8.38
C VAL A 727 -26.93 10.70 -7.73
N THR A 728 -25.63 10.99 -7.70
CA THR A 728 -25.08 12.10 -6.91
C THR A 728 -25.10 13.45 -7.63
N GLY A 729 -25.24 13.47 -8.95
CA GLY A 729 -24.78 14.60 -9.77
C GLY A 729 -23.28 14.53 -10.03
N GLY A 730 -22.80 15.39 -10.94
CA GLY A 730 -21.39 15.43 -11.34
C GLY A 730 -20.46 15.51 -10.13
N ALA A 731 -19.62 14.49 -9.97
CA ALA A 731 -18.77 14.30 -8.81
C ALA A 731 -17.31 14.02 -9.24
N THR A 732 -16.69 12.96 -8.72
CA THR A 732 -15.32 12.56 -9.07
C THR A 732 -15.29 11.10 -9.51
N VAL A 733 -14.31 10.74 -10.34
CA VAL A 733 -14.13 9.36 -10.86
C VAL A 733 -14.12 8.33 -9.73
N ILE A 734 -13.43 8.62 -8.63
CA ILE A 734 -13.30 7.69 -7.50
C ILE A 734 -14.58 7.55 -6.67
N LEU A 735 -15.42 8.58 -6.59
CA LEU A 735 -16.74 8.48 -5.96
C LEU A 735 -17.67 7.58 -6.79
N ALA A 736 -17.61 7.71 -8.12
CA ALA A 736 -18.33 6.84 -9.03
C ALA A 736 -17.86 5.38 -8.91
N LEU A 737 -16.55 5.13 -8.85
CA LEU A 737 -15.98 3.81 -8.58
C LEU A 737 -16.50 3.24 -7.25
N GLY A 738 -16.44 4.02 -6.16
CA GLY A 738 -16.93 3.60 -4.86
C GLY A 738 -18.42 3.24 -4.84
N ALA A 739 -19.25 3.98 -5.58
CA ALA A 739 -20.66 3.65 -5.75
C ALA A 739 -20.85 2.32 -6.49
N GLY A 740 -20.11 2.11 -7.60
CA GLY A 740 -20.14 0.84 -8.34
C GLY A 740 -19.75 -0.37 -7.49
N ARG A 741 -18.73 -0.23 -6.63
CA ARG A 741 -18.30 -1.30 -5.71
C ARG A 741 -19.32 -1.59 -4.60
N ARG A 742 -19.94 -0.55 -4.04
CA ARG A 742 -21.05 -0.74 -3.08
C ARG A 742 -22.22 -1.49 -3.73
N ALA A 743 -22.58 -1.09 -4.95
CA ALA A 743 -23.61 -1.77 -5.72
C ALA A 743 -23.24 -3.23 -6.03
N ALA A 744 -22.01 -3.52 -6.44
CA ALA A 744 -21.55 -4.88 -6.69
C ALA A 744 -21.71 -5.80 -5.46
N ARG A 745 -21.33 -5.33 -4.26
CA ARG A 745 -21.54 -6.07 -3.01
C ARG A 745 -23.02 -6.31 -2.69
N ALA A 746 -23.86 -5.31 -2.94
CA ALA A 746 -25.30 -5.44 -2.71
C ALA A 746 -25.96 -6.39 -3.72
N ILE A 747 -25.55 -6.34 -4.99
CA ILE A 747 -25.98 -7.27 -6.04
C ILE A 747 -25.54 -8.69 -5.71
N GLU A 748 -24.28 -8.90 -5.31
CA GLU A 748 -23.79 -10.22 -4.87
C GLU A 748 -24.68 -10.80 -3.78
N ARG A 749 -24.95 -10.03 -2.72
CA ARG A 749 -25.83 -10.45 -1.63
C ARG A 749 -27.25 -10.75 -2.14
N TYR A 750 -27.83 -9.86 -2.95
CA TYR A 750 -29.16 -10.05 -3.51
C TYR A 750 -29.26 -11.31 -4.37
N LEU A 751 -28.25 -11.60 -5.20
CA LEU A 751 -28.25 -12.79 -6.04
C LEU A 751 -28.14 -14.08 -5.23
N GLN A 752 -27.43 -14.05 -4.10
CA GLN A 752 -27.28 -15.17 -3.18
C GLN A 752 -28.51 -15.42 -2.31
N THR A 753 -29.08 -14.37 -1.70
CA THR A 753 -30.18 -14.51 -0.74
C THR A 753 -31.56 -14.34 -1.37
N LYS A 754 -31.65 -13.70 -2.53
CA LYS A 754 -32.88 -13.23 -3.18
C LYS A 754 -33.71 -12.27 -2.31
N GLU A 755 -33.11 -11.73 -1.24
CA GLU A 755 -33.73 -10.73 -0.37
C GLU A 755 -33.45 -9.32 -0.91
N TRP A 756 -34.52 -8.56 -1.16
CA TRP A 756 -34.39 -7.19 -1.64
C TRP A 756 -34.01 -6.24 -0.50
N PRO A 757 -32.90 -5.48 -0.60
CA PRO A 757 -32.33 -4.78 0.56
C PRO A 757 -32.98 -3.41 0.86
N VAL A 758 -34.20 -3.12 0.39
CA VAL A 758 -34.77 -1.75 0.40
C VAL A 758 -35.81 -1.51 1.50
N VAL A 759 -35.67 -0.35 2.14
CA VAL A 759 -36.69 0.33 2.96
C VAL A 759 -36.79 1.79 2.46
N LEU A 760 -37.94 2.24 1.95
CA LEU A 760 -38.25 3.65 1.61
C LEU A 760 -39.72 3.93 2.01
N PRO A 761 -40.19 5.15 2.40
CA PRO A 761 -39.59 6.50 2.22
C PRO A 761 -39.84 7.55 3.35
N GLU A 762 -39.39 8.81 3.17
CA GLU A 762 -40.31 9.97 3.21
C GLU A 762 -39.85 11.06 2.22
N GLU A 763 -40.82 11.71 1.58
CA GLU A 763 -40.65 12.67 0.48
C GLU A 763 -39.84 13.91 0.89
N VAL A 764 -38.93 14.37 0.03
CA VAL A 764 -38.31 15.69 0.17
C VAL A 764 -38.64 16.52 -1.07
N GLU A 765 -39.61 17.41 -0.91
CA GLU A 765 -39.83 18.52 -1.84
C GLU A 765 -38.53 19.34 -2.06
N PRO A 766 -38.31 19.87 -3.28
CA PRO A 766 -37.11 20.61 -3.62
C PRO A 766 -37.10 21.97 -2.90
N GLY A 767 -36.40 22.01 -1.75
CA GLY A 767 -36.19 23.27 -1.02
C GLY A 767 -35.44 23.12 0.30
N LYS A 768 -35.52 21.95 0.96
CA LYS A 768 -34.93 21.76 2.31
C LYS A 768 -33.69 20.85 2.37
N ALA A 769 -33.33 20.14 1.29
CA ALA A 769 -32.17 19.21 1.30
C ALA A 769 -30.80 19.88 1.46
N ALA A 770 -30.70 21.20 1.31
CA ALA A 770 -29.46 21.90 1.53
C ALA A 770 -29.42 22.64 2.90
N ALA A 771 -30.45 22.45 3.73
CA ALA A 771 -30.41 22.77 5.16
C ALA A 771 -30.25 21.50 6.05
N ALA A 772 -30.41 20.30 5.50
CA ALA A 772 -30.37 19.05 6.28
C ALA A 772 -29.01 18.33 6.29
N VAL A 773 -27.93 18.99 5.84
CA VAL A 773 -26.55 18.67 6.28
C VAL A 773 -26.17 19.50 7.52
N ALA A 774 -27.08 20.38 7.99
CA ALA A 774 -26.86 21.21 9.17
C ALA A 774 -27.53 20.70 10.45
N ALA A 775 -28.08 19.48 10.48
CA ALA A 775 -28.62 18.92 11.72
C ALA A 775 -28.69 17.38 11.71
N MET A 776 -27.60 16.67 11.44
CA MET A 776 -27.30 15.62 12.43
C MET A 776 -26.90 16.43 13.64
N ALA A 777 -27.67 16.39 14.72
CA ALA A 777 -27.29 17.07 15.94
C ALA A 777 -25.86 16.59 16.22
N ALA A 778 -24.88 17.47 16.08
CA ALA A 778 -23.49 17.15 16.35
C ALA A 778 -23.18 17.77 17.70
N CYS A 779 -22.38 17.09 18.51
CA CYS A 779 -21.95 17.69 19.77
C CYS A 779 -21.37 19.08 19.49
N SER A 780 -21.91 20.10 20.16
CA SER A 780 -21.51 21.50 19.97
C SER A 780 -20.02 21.74 20.24
N LYS A 781 -19.38 20.86 21.04
CA LYS A 781 -17.94 20.88 21.36
C LYS A 781 -17.10 20.12 20.33
N CYS A 782 -17.26 18.81 20.23
CA CYS A 782 -16.37 17.96 19.44
C CYS A 782 -16.80 17.77 17.97
N ARG A 783 -17.99 18.27 17.61
CA ARG A 783 -18.61 18.15 16.28
C ARG A 783 -18.78 16.72 15.76
N ARG A 784 -18.62 15.69 16.60
CA ARG A 784 -19.01 14.31 16.29
C ARG A 784 -20.56 14.25 16.24
N PRO A 785 -21.14 13.56 15.24
CA PRO A 785 -22.59 13.46 15.09
C PRO A 785 -23.22 12.57 16.17
N PHE A 786 -24.34 13.00 16.76
CA PHE A 786 -25.21 12.18 17.62
C PHE A 786 -26.04 11.21 16.79
N GLU A 787 -26.50 10.13 17.41
CA GLU A 787 -27.39 9.16 16.78
C GLU A 787 -28.87 9.38 17.13
N PRO A 788 -29.81 8.85 16.32
CA PRO A 788 -31.24 8.98 16.60
C PRO A 788 -31.60 8.31 17.94
N GLY A 789 -31.95 9.12 18.94
CA GLY A 789 -32.30 8.67 20.30
C GLY A 789 -31.38 9.20 21.42
N ASP A 790 -30.26 9.84 21.06
CA ASP A 790 -29.34 10.49 22.01
C ASP A 790 -29.83 11.93 22.32
N GLU A 791 -30.62 12.13 23.38
CA GLU A 791 -31.07 13.47 23.81
C GLU A 791 -30.08 14.14 24.79
N GLU A 792 -29.60 15.34 24.43
CA GLU A 792 -28.78 16.29 25.24
C GLU A 792 -27.75 15.66 26.20
N HIS A 793 -26.56 15.31 25.67
CA HIS A 793 -25.48 14.66 26.44
C HIS A 793 -24.23 15.53 26.67
N ILE A 794 -23.49 15.19 27.74
CA ILE A 794 -22.30 15.90 28.22
C ILE A 794 -21.06 15.40 27.47
N CYS A 795 -20.49 16.25 26.63
CA CYS A 795 -19.41 15.90 25.71
C CYS A 795 -18.05 16.32 26.30
N CYS A 796 -17.20 15.37 26.70
CA CYS A 796 -15.85 15.62 27.26
C CYS A 796 -14.69 15.23 26.33
N ALA A 797 -14.98 14.94 25.06
CA ALA A 797 -14.09 14.48 24.01
C ALA A 797 -12.82 15.32 23.70
N GLY A 798 -12.62 16.45 24.39
CA GLY A 798 -11.46 17.34 24.20
C GLY A 798 -10.75 17.75 25.48
N GLU A 799 -11.24 17.34 26.66
CA GLU A 799 -10.73 17.81 27.95
C GLU A 799 -9.72 16.81 28.53
N LYS A 800 -8.53 17.28 28.90
CA LYS A 800 -7.52 16.44 29.55
C LYS A 800 -7.69 16.50 31.06
N LEU A 801 -8.00 15.35 31.67
CA LEU A 801 -7.91 15.19 33.12
C LEU A 801 -6.47 14.85 33.52
N ILE A 802 -5.95 15.64 34.46
CA ILE A 802 -4.65 15.44 35.06
C ILE A 802 -4.85 15.07 36.51
N TRP A 803 -4.27 13.96 36.94
CA TRP A 803 -4.30 13.52 38.33
C TRP A 803 -3.01 13.83 39.01
N THR A 804 -3.07 14.40 40.21
CA THR A 804 -1.90 14.55 41.07
C THR A 804 -2.12 13.73 42.33
N CYS A 805 -1.19 12.82 42.64
CA CYS A 805 -1.26 12.07 43.89
C CYS A 805 -0.93 12.99 45.07
N GLU A 806 -1.82 13.10 46.06
CA GLU A 806 -1.56 13.91 47.26
C GLU A 806 -0.34 13.38 48.03
N SER A 807 -0.13 12.06 48.02
CA SER A 807 0.96 11.43 48.76
C SER A 807 2.31 11.47 48.05
N CYS A 808 2.37 11.18 46.74
CA CYS A 808 3.65 11.08 46.01
C CYS A 808 3.84 12.15 44.91
N GLN A 809 2.86 13.04 44.73
CA GLN A 809 2.87 14.17 43.79
C GLN A 809 3.10 13.77 42.33
N LYS A 810 3.05 12.48 42.00
CA LYS A 810 3.12 12.00 40.63
C LYS A 810 1.87 12.43 39.88
N VAL A 811 2.11 12.89 38.66
CA VAL A 811 1.10 13.32 37.73
C VAL A 811 0.79 12.20 36.74
N SER A 812 -0.48 11.83 36.58
CA SER A 812 -0.93 10.89 35.54
C SER A 812 -2.02 11.51 34.68
N GLU A 813 -1.87 11.40 33.36
CA GLU A 813 -2.88 11.79 32.38
C GLU A 813 -3.84 10.61 32.14
N GLY A 814 -5.15 10.86 32.16
CA GLY A 814 -6.18 9.84 31.87
C GLY A 814 -6.95 9.32 33.09
N PHE A 815 -7.37 8.05 33.06
CA PHE A 815 -8.21 7.44 34.10
C PHE A 815 -7.37 6.97 35.31
N ALA A 816 -7.86 7.21 36.53
CA ALA A 816 -7.19 6.96 37.81
C ALA A 816 -7.70 5.65 38.43
N PHE A 817 -7.24 4.53 37.88
CA PHE A 817 -7.67 3.21 38.31
C PHE A 817 -6.90 2.68 39.54
N PRO A 818 -7.55 2.05 40.55
CA PRO A 818 -8.97 1.99 40.86
C PRO A 818 -9.36 2.91 42.04
N TYR A 819 -10.51 3.57 41.91
CA TYR A 819 -11.14 4.38 42.97
C TYR A 819 -10.39 5.66 43.38
N GLY A 820 -9.63 6.27 42.45
CA GLY A 820 -8.88 7.48 42.75
C GLY A 820 -7.66 7.26 43.65
N LEU A 821 -7.07 6.06 43.62
CA LEU A 821 -5.83 5.74 44.32
C LEU A 821 -4.65 5.68 43.35
N CYS A 822 -3.49 6.18 43.80
CA CYS A 822 -2.28 6.24 43.01
C CYS A 822 -1.73 4.82 42.79
N PRO A 823 -1.57 4.37 41.53
CA PRO A 823 -1.09 3.01 41.25
C PRO A 823 0.35 2.79 41.71
N ALA A 824 1.12 3.86 41.95
CA ALA A 824 2.48 3.77 42.43
C ALA A 824 2.60 3.63 43.96
N CYS A 825 1.68 4.20 44.74
CA CYS A 825 1.84 4.26 46.20
C CYS A 825 0.57 4.01 47.02
N GLY A 826 -0.60 3.83 46.38
CA GLY A 826 -1.89 3.65 47.04
C GLY A 826 -2.46 4.90 47.72
N GLY A 827 -1.84 6.07 47.54
CA GLY A 827 -2.33 7.34 48.09
C GLY A 827 -3.42 7.99 47.24
N THR A 828 -4.24 8.85 47.81
CA THR A 828 -5.35 9.52 47.10
C THR A 828 -4.85 10.35 45.91
N LEU A 829 -5.51 10.23 44.76
CA LEU A 829 -5.32 11.06 43.58
C LEU A 829 -6.40 12.15 43.59
N VAL A 830 -5.98 13.39 43.35
CA VAL A 830 -6.88 14.54 43.18
C VAL A 830 -6.90 14.92 41.71
N ALA A 831 -8.12 15.10 41.19
CA ALA A 831 -8.37 15.50 39.81
C ALA A 831 -8.09 17.00 39.64
N GLY A 832 -7.43 17.34 38.53
CA GLY A 832 -7.41 18.68 37.97
C GLY A 832 -7.78 18.62 36.48
N HIS A 833 -8.22 19.75 35.95
CA HIS A 833 -8.49 19.92 34.52
C HIS A 833 -7.50 20.91 33.96
N ASP A 834 -7.02 20.68 32.73
CA ASP A 834 -6.20 21.65 31.99
C ASP A 834 -7.03 22.86 31.48
N THR A 835 -8.36 22.80 31.59
CA THR A 835 -9.34 23.71 30.95
C THR A 835 -10.62 23.83 31.80
N GLU A 836 -11.32 24.97 31.73
CA GLU A 836 -12.60 25.18 32.43
C GLU A 836 -13.70 24.27 31.86
N VAL A 837 -14.39 23.51 32.73
CA VAL A 837 -15.48 22.58 32.35
C VAL A 837 -16.85 23.08 32.81
N GLU A 838 -17.89 22.85 31.99
CA GLU A 838 -19.27 23.29 32.27
C GLU A 838 -19.96 22.50 33.40
N SER A 839 -19.63 21.22 33.59
CA SER A 839 -20.12 20.39 34.72
C SER A 839 -19.04 19.39 35.14
N GLU A 840 -18.24 19.79 36.12
CA GLU A 840 -17.19 18.94 36.74
C GLU A 840 -17.76 17.62 37.25
N ALA A 841 -18.98 17.65 37.80
CA ALA A 841 -19.64 16.48 38.38
C ALA A 841 -20.06 15.44 37.34
N ALA A 842 -20.43 15.85 36.13
CA ALA A 842 -20.81 14.93 35.07
C ALA A 842 -19.62 14.26 34.39
N VAL A 843 -18.52 15.00 34.20
CA VAL A 843 -17.27 14.44 33.69
C VAL A 843 -16.74 13.39 34.68
N GLU A 844 -16.85 13.68 35.98
CA GLU A 844 -16.51 12.74 37.04
C GLU A 844 -17.41 11.49 37.04
N ALA A 845 -18.72 11.64 36.77
CA ALA A 845 -19.66 10.51 36.67
C ALA A 845 -19.34 9.58 35.49
N ILE A 846 -19.13 10.13 34.30
CA ILE A 846 -18.76 9.37 33.10
C ILE A 846 -17.44 8.63 33.35
N ARG A 847 -16.47 9.29 33.98
CA ARG A 847 -15.19 8.67 34.32
C ARG A 847 -15.33 7.49 35.28
N GLN A 848 -16.09 7.66 36.36
CA GLN A 848 -16.33 6.60 37.34
C GLN A 848 -16.99 5.38 36.71
N ALA A 849 -17.88 5.58 35.73
CA ALA A 849 -18.46 4.50 34.94
C ALA A 849 -17.35 3.72 34.20
N PHE A 850 -16.53 4.41 33.40
CA PHE A 850 -15.42 3.77 32.67
C PHE A 850 -14.41 3.07 33.57
N GLU A 851 -14.17 3.58 34.78
CA GLU A 851 -13.27 2.91 35.73
C GLU A 851 -13.85 1.63 36.29
N ILE A 852 -15.16 1.59 36.53
CA ILE A 852 -15.82 0.38 37.00
C ILE A 852 -15.82 -0.66 35.87
N GLU A 853 -16.22 -0.28 34.65
CA GLU A 853 -16.22 -1.17 33.47
C GLU A 853 -14.83 -1.72 33.13
N LEU A 854 -13.79 -0.87 33.16
CA LEU A 854 -12.43 -1.30 32.89
C LEU A 854 -11.92 -2.26 33.97
N GLY A 855 -12.39 -2.09 35.20
CA GLY A 855 -12.11 -2.97 36.33
C GLY A 855 -12.80 -4.31 36.21
N GLY A 856 -14.09 -4.32 35.85
CA GLY A 856 -14.88 -5.50 35.52
C GLY A 856 -14.23 -6.28 34.37
N LEU A 857 -13.97 -5.62 33.24
CA LEU A 857 -13.27 -6.18 32.09
C LEU A 857 -11.94 -6.84 32.47
N SER A 858 -11.09 -6.13 33.23
CA SER A 858 -9.78 -6.66 33.66
C SER A 858 -9.93 -7.86 34.58
N PHE A 859 -10.88 -7.80 35.52
CA PHE A 859 -11.17 -8.88 36.46
C PHE A 859 -11.71 -10.13 35.75
N TYR A 860 -12.68 -9.97 34.85
CA TYR A 860 -13.31 -11.06 34.13
C TYR A 860 -12.38 -11.69 33.09
N ALA A 861 -11.64 -10.88 32.32
CA ALA A 861 -10.66 -11.40 31.37
C ALA A 861 -9.59 -12.24 32.08
N ARG A 862 -9.11 -11.79 33.25
CA ARG A 862 -8.14 -12.55 34.04
C ARG A 862 -8.75 -13.77 34.71
N GLY A 863 -9.95 -13.65 35.27
CA GLY A 863 -10.71 -14.75 35.87
C GLY A 863 -10.92 -15.89 34.87
N ALA A 864 -11.24 -15.57 33.62
CA ALA A 864 -11.33 -16.55 32.54
C ALA A 864 -10.03 -17.33 32.34
N MET A 865 -8.89 -16.63 32.24
CA MET A 865 -7.57 -17.28 32.09
C MET A 865 -7.20 -18.18 33.27
N GLU A 866 -7.52 -17.76 34.50
CA GLU A 866 -7.14 -18.49 35.72
C GLU A 866 -7.96 -19.78 35.93
N VAL A 867 -9.21 -19.80 35.46
CA VAL A 867 -10.07 -20.98 35.58
C VAL A 867 -10.12 -21.85 34.32
N GLU A 868 -9.61 -21.39 33.17
CA GLU A 868 -9.70 -22.09 31.87
C GLU A 868 -9.23 -23.54 31.89
N ALA A 869 -8.13 -23.82 32.58
CA ALA A 869 -7.59 -25.18 32.68
C ALA A 869 -8.39 -26.11 33.61
N LYS A 870 -9.21 -25.54 34.51
CA LYS A 870 -9.92 -26.28 35.58
C LYS A 870 -11.43 -26.35 35.37
N ASP A 871 -12.02 -25.31 34.80
CA ASP A 871 -13.46 -25.17 34.55
C ASP A 871 -13.69 -24.33 33.26
N PRO A 872 -13.68 -24.98 32.08
CA PRO A 872 -13.83 -24.29 30.80
C PRO A 872 -15.18 -23.59 30.59
N GLU A 873 -16.25 -24.09 31.22
CA GLU A 873 -17.58 -23.49 31.15
C GLU A 873 -17.62 -22.19 31.96
N LEU A 874 -17.03 -22.19 33.16
CA LEU A 874 -16.89 -20.96 33.94
C LEU A 874 -15.97 -19.93 33.26
N ALA A 875 -14.91 -20.39 32.58
CA ALA A 875 -14.06 -19.52 31.77
C ALA A 875 -14.80 -18.92 30.57
N ARG A 876 -15.77 -19.63 29.98
CA ARG A 876 -16.65 -19.08 28.94
C ARG A 876 -17.52 -17.96 29.50
N LEU A 877 -18.18 -18.17 30.64
CA LEU A 877 -18.99 -17.14 31.29
C LEU A 877 -18.17 -15.87 31.61
N PHE A 878 -16.96 -16.02 32.15
CA PHE A 878 -16.11 -14.85 32.41
C PHE A 878 -15.68 -14.12 31.12
N ARG A 879 -15.48 -14.82 29.99
CA ARG A 879 -15.24 -14.16 28.70
C ARG A 879 -16.47 -13.41 28.19
N GLU A 880 -17.66 -13.97 28.37
CA GLU A 880 -18.91 -13.32 27.97
C GLU A 880 -19.16 -12.04 28.80
N LEU A 881 -18.91 -12.10 30.12
CA LEU A 881 -18.98 -10.92 30.99
C LEU A 881 -17.94 -9.86 30.60
N ALA A 882 -16.69 -10.26 30.32
CA ALA A 882 -15.67 -9.32 29.84
C ALA A 882 -16.08 -8.62 28.53
N GLU A 883 -16.70 -9.34 27.59
CA GLU A 883 -17.18 -8.72 26.35
C GLU A 883 -18.39 -7.80 26.58
N MET A 884 -19.21 -8.09 27.61
CA MET A 884 -20.33 -7.25 28.03
C MET A 884 -19.85 -5.89 28.54
N GLU A 885 -18.92 -5.87 29.52
CA GLU A 885 -18.28 -4.64 30.05
C GLU A 885 -17.65 -3.79 28.93
N LYS A 886 -16.98 -4.45 28.00
CA LYS A 886 -16.38 -3.80 26.83
C LYS A 886 -17.45 -3.20 25.90
N GLY A 887 -18.59 -3.87 25.73
CA GLY A 887 -19.74 -3.36 24.99
C GLY A 887 -20.37 -2.13 25.66
N HIS A 888 -20.42 -2.10 26.99
CA HIS A 888 -20.90 -0.96 27.76
C HIS A 888 -19.96 0.24 27.65
N MET A 889 -18.64 0.03 27.75
CA MET A 889 -17.64 1.06 27.47
C MET A 889 -17.78 1.65 26.06
N VAL A 890 -18.03 0.83 25.03
CA VAL A 890 -18.27 1.31 23.66
C VAL A 890 -19.54 2.15 23.58
N THR A 891 -20.58 1.75 24.30
CA THR A 891 -21.86 2.48 24.37
C THR A 891 -21.69 3.84 25.05
N LEU A 892 -21.03 3.88 26.21
CA LEU A 892 -20.69 5.11 26.91
C LEU A 892 -19.75 6.01 26.08
N ALA A 893 -18.77 5.42 25.38
CA ALA A 893 -17.80 6.15 24.57
C ALA A 893 -18.47 6.83 23.37
N ARG A 894 -19.39 6.11 22.74
CA ARG A 894 -20.23 6.62 21.66
C ARG A 894 -21.15 7.73 22.14
N ARG A 895 -21.92 7.51 23.23
CA ARG A 895 -22.88 8.47 23.77
C ARG A 895 -22.24 9.77 24.28
N TYR A 896 -21.08 9.67 24.92
CA TYR A 896 -20.37 10.83 25.50
C TYR A 896 -19.21 11.35 24.64
N HIS A 897 -19.07 10.80 23.43
CA HIS A 897 -18.04 11.13 22.44
C HIS A 897 -16.59 11.00 22.93
N ILE A 898 -16.35 10.21 23.97
CA ILE A 898 -15.00 9.97 24.47
C ILE A 898 -14.34 8.80 23.75
N ASP A 899 -13.01 8.81 23.72
CA ASP A 899 -12.27 7.65 23.27
C ASP A 899 -12.13 6.69 24.44
N ALA A 900 -12.72 5.49 24.34
CA ALA A 900 -12.60 4.47 25.36
C ALA A 900 -11.12 4.14 25.61
N PRO A 901 -10.66 4.08 26.86
CA PRO A 901 -9.29 3.67 27.16
C PRO A 901 -9.07 2.22 26.73
N GLU A 902 -7.93 1.94 26.08
CA GLU A 902 -7.50 0.58 25.81
C GLU A 902 -6.99 -0.05 27.12
N ALA A 903 -7.36 -1.31 27.39
CA ALA A 903 -6.80 -2.07 28.51
C ALA A 903 -5.30 -2.29 28.28
N GLY A 904 -4.46 -1.43 28.85
CA GLY A 904 -3.01 -1.47 28.65
C GLY A 904 -2.32 -2.62 29.42
N ALA A 905 -1.22 -3.13 28.86
CA ALA A 905 -0.37 -4.17 29.46
C ALA A 905 0.26 -3.80 30.82
N SER A 906 0.17 -2.53 31.26
CA SER A 906 0.66 -2.05 32.56
C SER A 906 -0.33 -2.25 33.72
N LEU A 907 -1.49 -2.87 33.48
CA LEU A 907 -2.60 -3.02 34.44
C LEU A 907 -2.94 -4.50 34.75
N GLU A 908 -1.94 -5.39 34.79
CA GLU A 908 -2.14 -6.77 35.25
C GLU A 908 -2.47 -6.84 36.75
N LEU A 909 -3.75 -6.73 37.08
CA LEU A 909 -4.27 -6.85 38.45
C LEU A 909 -4.65 -8.28 38.74
N SER A 910 -3.94 -8.93 39.67
CA SER A 910 -4.34 -10.25 40.14
C SER A 910 -5.66 -10.16 40.93
N PRO A 911 -6.51 -11.21 40.91
CA PRO A 911 -7.73 -11.26 41.71
C PRO A 911 -7.51 -11.00 43.20
N ALA A 912 -6.33 -11.35 43.72
CA ALA A 912 -5.92 -11.04 45.09
C ALA A 912 -5.75 -9.52 45.34
N LYS A 913 -5.18 -8.76 44.39
CA LYS A 913 -5.10 -7.30 44.49
C LYS A 913 -6.48 -6.66 44.36
N VAL A 914 -7.31 -7.17 43.46
CA VAL A 914 -8.71 -6.72 43.31
C VAL A 914 -9.51 -6.95 44.60
N ALA A 915 -9.31 -8.09 45.28
CA ALA A 915 -9.94 -8.38 46.57
C ALA A 915 -9.58 -7.36 47.66
N VAL A 916 -8.30 -6.98 47.75
CA VAL A 916 -7.83 -5.92 48.67
C VAL A 916 -8.51 -4.58 48.37
N PHE A 917 -8.60 -4.19 47.10
CA PHE A 917 -9.30 -2.96 46.71
C PHE A 917 -10.81 -3.03 46.92
N ALA A 918 -11.40 -4.22 46.77
CA ALA A 918 -12.80 -4.51 47.02
C ALA A 918 -13.18 -4.57 48.51
N GLY A 919 -12.20 -4.57 49.42
CA GLY A 919 -12.41 -4.74 50.86
C GLY A 919 -12.92 -6.14 51.22
N ALA A 920 -12.59 -7.14 50.39
CA ALA A 920 -13.00 -8.53 50.55
C ALA A 920 -11.77 -9.43 50.75
N GLU A 921 -11.90 -10.48 51.56
CA GLU A 921 -10.85 -11.50 51.68
C GLU A 921 -11.06 -12.61 50.64
N LEU A 922 -10.11 -12.77 49.72
CA LEU A 922 -10.08 -13.91 48.79
C LEU A 922 -9.27 -15.04 49.42
N LYS A 923 -9.95 -16.10 49.88
CA LYS A 923 -9.33 -17.22 50.61
C LYS A 923 -8.64 -18.25 49.71
N ASP A 924 -9.12 -18.40 48.47
CA ASP A 924 -8.52 -19.25 47.42
C ASP A 924 -8.93 -18.75 46.02
N LEU A 925 -8.33 -19.31 44.96
CA LEU A 925 -8.65 -19.00 43.56
C LEU A 925 -9.61 -20.03 42.94
N SER A 926 -10.48 -20.66 43.74
CA SER A 926 -11.52 -21.53 43.19
C SER A 926 -12.55 -20.72 42.39
N GLY A 927 -13.17 -21.34 41.39
CA GLY A 927 -14.23 -20.70 40.60
C GLY A 927 -15.36 -20.12 41.45
N ALA A 928 -15.74 -20.82 42.53
CA ALA A 928 -16.74 -20.35 43.49
C ALA A 928 -16.26 -19.14 44.32
N ALA A 929 -14.97 -19.06 44.67
CA ALA A 929 -14.41 -17.90 45.37
C ALA A 929 -14.31 -16.67 44.46
N LEU A 930 -13.92 -16.86 43.19
CA LEU A 930 -13.90 -15.80 42.19
C LEU A 930 -15.30 -15.27 41.87
N LEU A 931 -16.31 -16.14 41.75
CA LEU A 931 -17.71 -15.70 41.58
C LEU A 931 -18.25 -14.96 42.81
N ARG A 932 -17.91 -15.39 44.04
CA ARG A 932 -18.28 -14.63 45.25
C ARG A 932 -17.67 -13.25 45.26
N LEU A 933 -16.42 -13.12 44.82
CA LEU A 933 -15.73 -11.85 44.68
C LEU A 933 -16.38 -10.98 43.59
N ALA A 934 -16.75 -11.57 42.44
CA ALA A 934 -17.49 -10.90 41.38
C ALA A 934 -18.82 -10.32 41.89
N VAL A 935 -19.66 -11.15 42.53
CA VAL A 935 -20.94 -10.72 43.12
C VAL A 935 -20.74 -9.58 44.14
N HIS A 936 -19.63 -9.61 44.88
CA HIS A 936 -19.32 -8.57 45.86
C HIS A 936 -18.88 -7.25 45.19
N LEU A 937 -18.12 -7.32 44.09
CA LEU A 937 -17.74 -6.17 43.28
C LEU A 937 -18.97 -5.46 42.70
N GLU A 938 -19.86 -6.19 42.01
CA GLU A 938 -21.05 -5.60 41.40
C GLU A 938 -22.00 -5.03 42.44
N LYS A 939 -22.16 -5.69 43.60
CA LYS A 939 -22.95 -5.14 44.72
C LYS A 939 -22.38 -3.83 45.24
N ARG A 940 -21.05 -3.68 45.24
CA ARG A 940 -20.37 -2.47 45.69
C ARG A 940 -20.47 -1.37 44.63
N ALA A 941 -20.28 -1.69 43.35
CA ALA A 941 -20.48 -0.76 42.24
C ALA A 941 -21.92 -0.24 42.20
N ARG A 942 -22.91 -1.14 42.30
CA ARG A 942 -24.33 -0.80 42.44
C ARG A 942 -24.59 0.14 43.62
N ALA A 943 -24.09 -0.19 44.81
CA ALA A 943 -24.28 0.65 46.00
C ALA A 943 -23.63 2.02 45.85
N PHE A 944 -22.46 2.08 45.19
CA PHE A 944 -21.76 3.30 44.86
C PHE A 944 -22.58 4.19 43.92
N PHE A 945 -23.06 3.67 42.78
CA PHE A 945 -23.87 4.44 41.84
C PHE A 945 -25.19 4.90 42.46
N LEU A 946 -25.82 4.06 43.30
CA LEU A 946 -27.04 4.42 44.02
C LEU A 946 -26.80 5.58 45.02
N ASP A 947 -25.67 5.60 45.74
CA ASP A 947 -25.35 6.67 46.68
C ASP A 947 -24.88 7.95 45.97
N ALA A 948 -24.02 7.82 44.96
CA ALA A 948 -23.55 8.93 44.13
C ALA A 948 -24.71 9.65 43.46
N GLY A 949 -25.69 8.92 42.92
CA GLY A 949 -26.88 9.49 42.30
C GLY A 949 -27.73 10.35 43.24
N LYS A 950 -27.78 10.07 44.55
CA LYS A 950 -28.57 10.87 45.53
C LYS A 950 -28.05 12.30 45.71
N ARG A 951 -26.81 12.56 45.32
CA ARG A 951 -26.17 13.89 45.44
C ARG A 951 -26.68 14.86 44.38
N PHE A 952 -27.40 14.36 43.37
CA PHE A 952 -27.90 15.14 42.25
C PHE A 952 -29.43 15.29 42.30
N PRO A 953 -29.99 16.43 41.83
CA PRO A 953 -31.43 16.61 41.73
C PRO A 953 -32.09 15.50 40.90
N THR A 954 -33.21 14.97 41.39
CA THR A 954 -33.94 13.90 40.70
C THR A 954 -34.36 14.35 39.30
N GLY A 955 -33.95 13.59 38.28
CA GLY A 955 -34.23 13.89 36.88
C GLY A 955 -33.16 14.69 36.14
N SER A 956 -32.08 15.13 36.80
CA SER A 956 -30.90 15.73 36.15
C SER A 956 -30.17 14.71 35.26
N HIS A 957 -29.28 15.20 34.38
CA HIS A 957 -28.51 14.36 33.47
C HIS A 957 -27.62 13.36 34.22
N GLU A 958 -26.91 13.85 35.24
CA GLU A 958 -26.04 13.06 36.12
C GLU A 958 -26.85 12.04 36.92
N TRP A 959 -28.01 12.44 37.44
CA TRP A 959 -28.91 11.54 38.16
C TRP A 959 -29.37 10.37 37.27
N ARG A 960 -29.73 10.63 36.01
CA ARG A 960 -30.16 9.59 35.06
C ARG A 960 -29.02 8.63 34.72
N LEU A 961 -27.82 9.15 34.46
CA LEU A 961 -26.62 8.34 34.19
C LEU A 961 -26.31 7.39 35.36
N TYR A 962 -26.25 7.89 36.60
CA TYR A 962 -26.00 7.05 37.77
C TYR A 962 -27.11 6.01 38.01
N ARG A 963 -28.36 6.29 37.60
CA ARG A 963 -29.48 5.34 37.69
C ARG A 963 -29.43 4.25 36.62
N GLU A 964 -28.98 4.58 35.43
CA GLU A 964 -28.76 3.62 34.34
C GLU A 964 -27.66 2.63 34.74
N LEU A 965 -26.52 3.14 35.21
CA LEU A 965 -25.40 2.31 35.70
C LEU A 965 -25.80 1.45 36.91
N GLU A 966 -26.60 1.97 37.86
CA GLU A 966 -27.12 1.15 38.98
C GLU A 966 -28.05 0.03 38.52
N ALA A 967 -28.83 0.25 37.46
CA ALA A 967 -29.75 -0.75 36.94
C ALA A 967 -29.01 -1.88 36.23
N GLU A 968 -27.95 -1.55 35.49
CA GLU A 968 -27.05 -2.49 34.81
C GLU A 968 -26.31 -3.38 35.82
N GLU A 969 -25.67 -2.79 36.82
CA GLU A 969 -25.00 -3.52 37.90
C GLU A 969 -25.95 -4.46 38.67
N ARG A 970 -27.23 -4.09 38.77
CA ARG A 970 -28.24 -4.97 39.37
C ARG A 970 -28.47 -6.22 38.52
N GLU A 971 -28.48 -6.11 37.20
CA GLU A 971 -28.62 -7.26 36.30
C GLU A 971 -27.40 -8.19 36.40
N HIS A 972 -26.19 -7.63 36.49
CA HIS A 972 -24.96 -8.41 36.73
C HIS A 972 -25.01 -9.13 38.09
N VAL A 973 -25.43 -8.46 39.17
CA VAL A 973 -25.61 -9.07 40.49
C VAL A 973 -26.59 -10.24 40.44
N ASP A 974 -27.73 -10.08 39.76
CA ASP A 974 -28.77 -11.11 39.67
C ASP A 974 -28.30 -12.33 38.86
N LEU A 975 -27.62 -12.08 37.73
CA LEU A 975 -27.01 -13.13 36.90
C LEU A 975 -25.94 -13.90 37.68
N LEU A 976 -24.95 -13.19 38.23
CA LEU A 976 -23.83 -13.80 38.95
C LEU A 976 -24.29 -14.51 40.23
N SER A 977 -25.28 -13.97 40.94
CA SER A 977 -25.85 -14.62 42.13
C SER A 977 -26.59 -15.91 41.77
N THR A 978 -27.28 -15.93 40.62
CA THR A 978 -27.95 -17.12 40.09
C THR A 978 -26.95 -18.19 39.69
N VAL A 979 -25.88 -17.82 38.98
CA VAL A 979 -24.80 -18.74 38.62
C VAL A 979 -24.09 -19.28 39.85
N LEU A 980 -23.76 -18.43 40.82
CA LEU A 980 -23.11 -18.83 42.07
C LEU A 980 -24.00 -19.81 42.85
N ALA A 981 -25.31 -19.60 42.93
CA ALA A 981 -26.23 -20.51 43.60
C ALA A 981 -26.29 -21.89 42.92
N ARG A 982 -26.17 -21.95 41.59
CA ARG A 982 -26.12 -23.21 40.83
C ARG A 982 -24.79 -23.94 41.03
N LEU A 983 -23.67 -23.23 40.99
CA LEU A 983 -22.34 -23.78 41.21
C LEU A 983 -22.18 -24.33 42.64
N VAL A 984 -22.70 -23.63 43.66
CA VAL A 984 -22.70 -24.11 45.05
C VAL A 984 -23.58 -25.36 45.24
N ALA A 985 -24.57 -25.56 44.37
CA ALA A 985 -25.45 -26.73 44.36
C ALA A 985 -24.94 -27.87 43.46
N ASP A 986 -23.71 -27.79 42.95
CA ASP A 986 -23.07 -28.76 42.04
C ASP A 986 -23.88 -29.02 40.75
N LYS A 987 -24.59 -27.98 40.28
CA LYS A 987 -25.37 -28.01 39.04
C LYS A 987 -24.60 -27.31 37.92
N PRO A 988 -24.75 -27.75 36.65
CA PRO A 988 -24.07 -27.13 35.52
C PRO A 988 -24.44 -25.65 35.39
N VAL A 989 -23.40 -24.84 35.08
CA VAL A 989 -23.51 -23.42 34.74
C VAL A 989 -24.18 -23.34 33.37
N VAL A 990 -25.47 -22.99 33.35
CA VAL A 990 -26.19 -22.64 32.13
C VAL A 990 -26.47 -21.16 32.25
N VAL A 991 -25.82 -20.37 31.40
CA VAL A 991 -25.96 -18.91 31.29
C VAL A 991 -27.27 -18.60 30.59
#